data_AF-A0AAE0YHH4-F1
#
_entry.id   AF-A0AAE0YHH4-F1
#
_cell.length_a   1.000
_cell.length_b   1.000
_cell.length_c   1.000
_cell.angle_alpha   90.00
_cell.angle_beta   90.00
_cell.angle_gamma   90.00
#
_symmetry.space_group_name_H-M   'P 1'
#
loop_
_entity.id
_entity.type
_entity.pdbx_description
1 polymer ?
#
loop_
_entity_poly.entity_id
_entity_poly.type
_entity_poly.pdbx_seq_one_letter_code
_entity_poly.pdbx_strand_id
1 'polypeptide(L)'
;MIWEAIQRAKSEKLNLDVIWLDLANAYGSVPHQMIQLALRMYHVPEDIQVMLDDYFSGFRMRFSTNSYTTDWINLEIGIAMGCTISPILFVMAMEVILKAAEDSAGPANLGGGCYMPPLKAFMDDTTIICSKEDETRRMLERLDVLMAWCRMKFKPKKSRSLSVRKGKIDATTTFTVASQQIPTVSQEPVKSLGRWYDSSMKDTKRGLETVELATEGLLAINRCGLQGKLKVWCLQFMLIPKLLWPLLVYEICSTTAEAIEAKINKFTRRWLGVPPGLTDVAMYCRKAKLRLPLKSILEEYKCGEARLLSMLEDSEDPIVKTVQPTIKTGRKWKVVEAVDEAKECFKIKEVIGQTQTDRKGLGSSTAKWWSKAEGKEQRDMVINEIRLNEDSRRVQKAVQQPQQGQWTNWDNALQKSLTWNEIWHMAPLRISFLIRSVYDLLPSNANLVRWGKKEDPTCPLCQGRQTTEHVLSSCKIALSQGRYTWRHNRVLQELAAIISTAKGETTLPNTNALIFTTEGGAKSWHGKPVRTTNQEKCLLDGCDDWDVSADLPEWDSHPSIIKETRLRPDIVIHSASTQQLIMVELTVPYENRMEEAHIYKREKYMNLTKELENAGYKAVVMPVEVGARGFVGSSVYDLLTKLSICGNKRTKALKLLAEIAENSSRWIWSRRNERFLHKD
;
A
#
# COMPACT_ATOMS: atom_id res chain seq x y z
N MET A 1 7.97 -20.36 16.79
CA MET A 1 8.15 -21.72 17.36
C MET A 1 9.17 -21.80 18.49
N ILE A 2 10.47 -21.53 18.29
CA ILE A 2 11.48 -21.62 19.39
C ILE A 2 11.11 -20.73 20.59
N TRP A 3 10.73 -19.47 20.32
CA TRP A 3 10.28 -18.55 21.36
C TRP A 3 9.06 -19.06 22.13
N GLU A 4 8.04 -19.57 21.41
CA GLU A 4 6.83 -20.15 22.01
C GLU A 4 7.17 -21.33 22.93
N ALA A 5 8.07 -22.22 22.52
CA ALA A 5 8.53 -23.34 23.34
C ALA A 5 9.15 -22.86 24.67
N ILE A 6 10.02 -21.84 24.61
CA ILE A 6 10.64 -21.23 25.80
C ILE A 6 9.57 -20.58 26.69
N GLN A 7 8.63 -19.83 26.12
CA GLN A 7 7.58 -19.16 26.89
C GLN A 7 6.63 -20.16 27.57
N ARG A 8 6.26 -21.25 26.88
CA ARG A 8 5.46 -22.34 27.47
C ARG A 8 6.19 -23.07 28.59
N ALA A 9 7.46 -23.39 28.40
CA ALA A 9 8.24 -24.02 29.46
C ALA A 9 8.28 -23.15 30.73
N LYS A 10 8.29 -21.81 30.57
CA LYS A 10 8.17 -20.87 31.69
C LYS A 10 6.78 -20.84 32.32
N SER A 11 5.71 -20.79 31.54
CA SER A 11 4.33 -20.72 32.07
C SER A 11 3.90 -22.01 32.75
N GLU A 12 4.18 -23.16 32.11
CA GLU A 12 3.81 -24.50 32.57
C GLU A 12 4.81 -25.08 33.59
N LYS A 13 5.84 -24.31 33.97
CA LYS A 13 6.88 -24.71 34.93
C LYS A 13 7.59 -26.01 34.54
N LEU A 14 7.90 -26.16 33.25
CA LEU A 14 8.57 -27.34 32.69
C LEU A 14 10.09 -27.16 32.67
N ASN A 15 10.78 -28.27 32.35
CA ASN A 15 12.20 -28.27 32.03
C ASN A 15 12.37 -28.23 30.51
N LEU A 16 13.31 -27.42 30.04
CA LEU A 16 13.63 -27.30 28.61
C LEU A 16 15.08 -26.86 28.45
N ASP A 17 15.81 -27.52 27.56
CA ASP A 17 17.13 -27.13 27.10
C ASP A 17 17.04 -26.71 25.64
N VAL A 18 17.58 -25.53 25.33
CA VAL A 18 17.64 -24.98 23.97
C VAL A 18 19.08 -24.64 23.64
N ILE A 19 19.63 -25.27 22.59
CA ILE A 19 21.01 -25.07 22.17
C ILE A 19 21.02 -24.53 20.74
N TRP A 20 21.54 -23.33 20.54
CA TRP A 20 21.80 -22.77 19.21
C TRP A 20 23.23 -23.10 18.81
N LEU A 21 23.39 -23.77 17.67
CA LEU A 21 24.67 -24.21 17.14
C LEU A 21 25.04 -23.40 15.90
N ASP A 22 26.27 -22.86 15.87
CA ASP A 22 26.83 -22.12 14.73
C ASP A 22 27.83 -23.01 13.99
N LEU A 23 27.67 -23.13 12.67
CA LEU A 23 28.52 -23.97 11.83
C LEU A 23 29.76 -23.21 11.32
N ALA A 24 30.93 -23.83 11.40
CA ALA A 24 32.17 -23.25 10.89
C ALA A 24 32.21 -23.30 9.35
N ASN A 25 32.17 -22.13 8.69
CA ASN A 25 32.30 -22.04 7.24
C ASN A 25 31.28 -22.92 6.51
N ALA A 26 29.99 -22.76 6.84
CA ALA A 26 28.92 -23.67 6.41
C ALA A 26 29.00 -24.07 4.93
N TYR A 27 28.97 -23.09 4.02
CA TYR A 27 29.01 -23.36 2.57
C TYR A 27 30.38 -23.90 2.12
N GLY A 28 31.48 -23.35 2.64
CA GLY A 28 32.83 -23.75 2.24
C GLY A 28 33.32 -25.06 2.87
N SER A 29 32.56 -25.67 3.78
CA SER A 29 32.97 -26.88 4.52
C SER A 29 32.27 -28.15 4.06
N VAL A 30 31.22 -28.07 3.24
CA VAL A 30 30.49 -29.25 2.76
C VAL A 30 31.37 -30.06 1.79
N PRO A 31 31.74 -31.31 2.11
CA PRO A 31 32.52 -32.13 1.19
C PRO A 31 31.68 -32.54 -0.04
N HIS A 32 32.29 -32.59 -1.22
CA HIS A 32 31.59 -33.05 -2.43
C HIS A 32 31.12 -34.51 -2.30
N GLN A 33 31.87 -35.36 -1.59
CA GLN A 33 31.42 -36.74 -1.32
C GLN A 33 30.13 -36.78 -0.48
N MET A 34 29.91 -35.80 0.39
CA MET A 34 28.67 -35.70 1.18
C MET A 34 27.49 -35.32 0.29
N ILE A 35 27.73 -34.45 -0.71
CA ILE A 35 26.73 -34.09 -1.71
C ILE A 35 26.34 -35.32 -2.53
N GLN A 36 27.32 -36.07 -3.04
CA GLN A 36 27.09 -37.31 -3.79
C GLN A 36 26.32 -38.35 -2.96
N LEU A 37 26.68 -38.51 -1.69
CA LEU A 37 25.94 -39.39 -0.77
C LEU A 37 24.48 -38.93 -0.63
N ALA A 38 24.24 -37.64 -0.39
CA ALA A 38 22.90 -37.10 -0.26
C ALA A 38 22.08 -37.31 -1.54
N LEU A 39 22.64 -36.99 -2.72
CA LEU A 39 21.97 -37.21 -4.01
C LEU A 39 21.51 -38.67 -4.18
N ARG A 40 22.36 -39.64 -3.81
CA ARG A 40 22.02 -41.07 -3.85
C ARG A 40 20.93 -41.43 -2.84
N MET A 41 21.01 -40.92 -1.60
CA MET A 41 20.02 -41.20 -0.55
C MET A 41 18.64 -40.63 -0.89
N TYR A 42 18.57 -39.52 -1.62
CA TYR A 42 17.33 -38.93 -2.11
C TYR A 42 16.86 -39.53 -3.45
N HIS A 43 17.55 -40.55 -3.96
CA HIS A 43 17.22 -41.21 -5.24
C HIS A 43 17.15 -40.24 -6.43
N VAL A 44 18.02 -39.23 -6.46
CA VAL A 44 18.15 -38.33 -7.61
C VAL A 44 18.59 -39.14 -8.84
N PRO A 45 18.01 -38.95 -10.04
CA PRO A 45 18.40 -39.68 -11.25
C PRO A 45 19.91 -39.62 -11.54
N GLU A 46 20.49 -40.74 -11.98
CA GLU A 46 21.93 -40.88 -12.21
C GLU A 46 22.48 -39.85 -13.21
N ASP A 47 21.75 -39.57 -14.30
CA ASP A 47 22.13 -38.56 -15.29
C ASP A 47 22.33 -37.16 -14.66
N ILE A 48 21.52 -36.82 -13.65
CA ILE A 48 21.65 -35.55 -12.91
C ILE A 48 22.85 -35.60 -11.97
N GLN A 49 23.11 -36.74 -11.33
CA GLN A 49 24.28 -36.91 -10.46
C GLN A 49 25.58 -36.71 -11.26
N VAL A 50 25.69 -37.35 -12.43
CA VAL A 50 26.84 -37.22 -13.34
C VAL A 50 27.01 -35.78 -13.79
N MET A 51 25.94 -35.10 -14.18
CA MET A 51 25.98 -33.68 -14.57
C MET A 51 26.51 -32.79 -13.43
N LEU A 52 26.09 -33.05 -12.19
CA LEU A 52 26.56 -32.28 -11.02
C LEU A 52 28.01 -32.58 -10.69
N ASP A 53 28.44 -33.84 -10.79
CA ASP A 53 29.82 -34.24 -10.59
C ASP A 53 30.76 -33.58 -11.62
N ASP A 54 30.36 -33.56 -12.89
CA ASP A 54 31.09 -32.85 -13.95
C ASP A 54 31.15 -31.35 -13.67
N TYR A 55 30.04 -30.76 -13.22
CA TYR A 55 29.98 -29.35 -12.89
C TYR A 55 30.91 -28.97 -11.72
N PHE A 56 30.91 -29.74 -10.62
CA PHE A 56 31.74 -29.44 -9.45
C PHE A 56 33.21 -29.81 -9.66
N SER A 57 33.51 -30.89 -10.41
CA SER A 57 34.90 -31.29 -10.71
C SER A 57 35.62 -30.30 -11.64
N GLY A 58 34.88 -29.63 -12.52
CA GLY A 58 35.39 -28.56 -13.37
C GLY A 58 35.53 -27.20 -12.68
N PHE A 59 35.07 -27.06 -11.43
CA PHE A 59 34.96 -25.76 -10.77
C PHE A 59 36.33 -25.23 -10.31
N ARG A 60 36.75 -24.11 -10.90
CA ARG A 60 37.99 -23.40 -10.55
C ARG A 60 37.68 -21.98 -10.12
N MET A 61 38.40 -21.50 -9.11
CA MET A 61 38.29 -20.15 -8.61
C MET A 61 39.63 -19.41 -8.69
N ARG A 62 39.60 -18.10 -8.86
CA ARG A 62 40.76 -17.23 -8.71
C ARG A 62 40.31 -15.93 -8.05
N PHE A 63 41.21 -15.29 -7.31
CA PHE A 63 40.93 -14.05 -6.60
C PHE A 63 41.73 -12.92 -7.23
N SER A 64 41.08 -11.80 -7.52
CA SER A 64 41.74 -10.58 -7.99
C SER A 64 41.60 -9.49 -6.93
N THR A 65 42.72 -8.91 -6.55
CA THR A 65 42.81 -7.67 -5.76
C THR A 65 43.30 -6.55 -6.68
N ASN A 66 43.37 -5.31 -6.18
CA ASN A 66 43.88 -4.19 -6.97
C ASN A 66 45.37 -4.36 -7.37
N SER A 67 46.13 -5.20 -6.65
CA SER A 67 47.57 -5.35 -6.83
C SER A 67 47.99 -6.67 -7.48
N TYR A 68 47.19 -7.74 -7.37
CA TYR A 68 47.51 -9.04 -7.99
C TYR A 68 46.28 -9.90 -8.22
N THR A 69 46.42 -10.87 -9.12
CA THR A 69 45.45 -11.96 -9.33
C THR A 69 46.13 -13.29 -9.02
N THR A 70 45.45 -14.17 -8.28
CA THR A 70 45.95 -15.52 -8.02
C THR A 70 45.84 -16.39 -9.27
N ASP A 71 46.63 -17.47 -9.32
CA ASP A 71 46.37 -18.56 -10.26
C ASP A 71 45.01 -19.21 -10.00
N TRP A 72 44.59 -20.06 -10.94
CA TRP A 72 43.40 -20.88 -10.80
C TRP A 72 43.58 -21.93 -9.71
N ILE A 73 42.62 -21.99 -8.79
CA ILE A 73 42.57 -22.91 -7.65
C ILE A 73 41.36 -23.83 -7.85
N ASN A 74 41.56 -25.14 -7.72
CA ASN A 74 40.46 -26.09 -7.76
C ASN A 74 39.66 -26.04 -6.46
N LEU A 75 38.33 -26.06 -6.56
CA LEU A 75 37.46 -26.08 -5.38
C LEU A 75 37.22 -27.54 -4.96
N GLU A 76 38.06 -28.08 -4.07
CA GLU A 76 37.96 -29.48 -3.62
C GLU A 76 36.89 -29.73 -2.54
N ILE A 77 36.49 -28.68 -1.83
CA ILE A 77 35.45 -28.72 -0.79
C ILE A 77 34.56 -27.48 -0.88
N GLY A 78 33.33 -27.64 -0.44
CA GLY A 78 32.35 -26.59 -0.36
C GLY A 78 31.55 -26.38 -1.64
N ILE A 79 30.49 -25.59 -1.49
CA ILE A 79 29.56 -25.22 -2.55
C ILE A 79 29.76 -23.75 -2.94
N ALA A 80 29.51 -23.43 -4.20
CA ALA A 80 29.73 -22.10 -4.74
C ALA A 80 28.65 -21.11 -4.27
N MET A 81 29.05 -20.07 -3.54
CA MET A 81 28.13 -18.98 -3.15
C MET A 81 27.61 -18.26 -4.40
N GLY A 82 26.30 -18.07 -4.48
CA GLY A 82 25.62 -17.45 -5.64
C GLY A 82 25.21 -18.43 -6.74
N CYS A 83 25.62 -19.70 -6.67
CA CYS A 83 25.14 -20.75 -7.55
C CYS A 83 23.71 -21.18 -7.14
N THR A 84 22.81 -21.33 -8.12
CA THR A 84 21.39 -21.60 -7.88
C THR A 84 21.11 -22.97 -7.25
N ILE A 85 21.91 -23.99 -7.57
CA ILE A 85 21.73 -25.34 -7.03
C ILE A 85 22.40 -25.54 -5.65
N SER A 86 23.38 -24.69 -5.32
CA SER A 86 24.17 -24.83 -4.09
C SER A 86 23.33 -24.81 -2.79
N PRO A 87 22.32 -23.93 -2.62
CA PRO A 87 21.44 -23.98 -1.45
C PRO A 87 20.67 -25.29 -1.30
N ILE A 88 20.25 -25.91 -2.41
CA ILE A 88 19.51 -27.18 -2.39
C ILE A 88 20.44 -28.30 -1.93
N LEU A 89 21.64 -28.38 -2.52
CA LEU A 89 22.64 -29.38 -2.16
C LEU A 89 23.09 -29.25 -0.70
N PHE A 90 23.22 -28.01 -0.20
CA PHE A 90 23.48 -27.75 1.21
C PHE A 90 22.39 -28.36 2.10
N VAL A 91 21.13 -28.06 1.80
CA VAL A 91 19.97 -28.54 2.57
C VAL A 91 19.92 -30.07 2.53
N MET A 92 20.11 -30.69 1.37
CA MET A 92 20.13 -32.16 1.25
C MET A 92 21.24 -32.79 2.10
N ALA A 93 22.46 -32.25 2.02
CA ALA A 93 23.59 -32.75 2.80
C ALA A 93 23.36 -32.59 4.32
N MET A 94 22.89 -31.41 4.75
CA MET A 94 22.60 -31.15 6.16
C MET A 94 21.44 -32.02 6.68
N GLU A 95 20.39 -32.23 5.89
CA GLU A 95 19.23 -33.04 6.29
C GLU A 95 19.64 -34.49 6.56
N VAL A 96 20.53 -35.08 5.75
CA VAL A 96 21.09 -36.42 6.01
C VAL A 96 21.79 -36.48 7.38
N ILE A 97 22.58 -35.46 7.70
CA ILE A 97 23.31 -35.38 8.98
C ILE A 97 22.34 -35.22 10.15
N LEU A 98 21.37 -34.32 10.02
CA LEU A 98 20.40 -34.01 11.08
C LEU A 98 19.48 -35.19 11.35
N LYS A 99 19.00 -35.88 10.30
CA LYS A 99 18.17 -37.08 10.43
C LYS A 99 18.92 -38.22 11.12
N ALA A 100 20.21 -38.40 10.84
CA ALA A 100 21.04 -39.40 11.50
C ALA A 100 21.31 -39.11 12.99
N ALA A 101 21.01 -37.89 13.45
CA ALA A 101 21.10 -37.49 14.86
C ALA A 101 19.75 -37.51 15.58
N GLU A 102 18.63 -37.32 14.86
CA GLU A 102 17.30 -37.06 15.42
C GLU A 102 16.85 -38.11 16.46
N ASP A 103 17.14 -39.39 16.23
CA ASP A 103 16.77 -40.49 17.15
C ASP A 103 17.53 -40.48 18.49
N SER A 104 18.51 -39.60 18.66
CA SER A 104 19.32 -39.51 19.89
C SER A 104 18.58 -38.85 21.06
N ALA A 105 17.48 -38.16 20.78
CA ALA A 105 16.62 -37.55 21.79
C ALA A 105 15.15 -37.71 21.46
N GLY A 106 14.32 -37.86 22.49
CA GLY A 106 12.87 -37.82 22.31
C GLY A 106 12.37 -36.41 22.01
N PRO A 107 11.12 -36.27 21.53
CA PRO A 107 10.53 -34.96 21.34
C PRO A 107 10.35 -34.23 22.67
N ALA A 108 10.66 -32.94 22.70
CA ALA A 108 10.52 -32.10 23.88
C ALA A 108 9.05 -31.88 24.23
N ASN A 109 8.68 -32.19 25.46
CA ASN A 109 7.35 -31.95 26.01
C ASN A 109 7.19 -30.48 26.38
N LEU A 110 6.18 -29.82 25.79
CA LEU A 110 5.82 -28.43 26.06
C LEU A 110 4.56 -28.27 26.92
N GLY A 111 4.06 -29.35 27.51
CA GLY A 111 2.83 -29.38 28.30
C GLY A 111 1.57 -29.51 27.44
N GLY A 112 0.45 -29.89 28.05
CA GLY A 112 -0.86 -29.98 27.37
C GLY A 112 -0.90 -30.93 26.17
N GLY A 113 -0.07 -32.00 26.16
CA GLY A 113 0.04 -32.92 25.03
C GLY A 113 0.78 -32.36 23.81
N CYS A 114 1.41 -31.18 23.93
CA CYS A 114 2.19 -30.58 22.86
C CYS A 114 3.65 -31.04 22.90
N TYR A 115 4.18 -31.44 21.75
CA TYR A 115 5.55 -31.92 21.61
C TYR A 115 6.27 -31.19 20.47
N MET A 116 7.57 -30.96 20.64
CA MET A 116 8.45 -30.38 19.61
C MET A 116 9.55 -31.38 19.25
N PRO A 117 9.91 -31.51 17.96
CA PRO A 117 11.08 -32.29 17.57
C PRO A 117 12.35 -31.77 18.22
N PRO A 118 13.31 -32.68 18.53
CA PRO A 118 14.52 -32.32 19.23
C PRO A 118 15.49 -31.49 18.39
N LEU A 119 15.34 -31.52 17.06
CA LEU A 119 16.16 -30.76 16.12
C LEU A 119 15.31 -29.85 15.25
N LYS A 120 15.79 -28.62 15.05
CA LYS A 120 15.28 -27.67 14.07
C LYS A 120 16.45 -27.00 13.39
N ALA A 121 16.40 -26.88 12.07
CA ALA A 121 17.43 -26.19 11.32
C ALA A 121 16.81 -25.24 10.29
N PHE A 122 17.50 -24.14 10.04
CA PHE A 122 17.25 -23.26 8.91
C PHE A 122 18.58 -22.93 8.26
N MET A 123 18.89 -23.59 7.15
CA MET A 123 20.23 -23.58 6.57
C MET A 123 21.26 -24.00 7.65
N ASP A 124 22.23 -23.14 7.96
CA ASP A 124 23.29 -23.41 8.94
C ASP A 124 22.88 -23.17 10.41
N ASP A 125 21.82 -22.38 10.64
CA ASP A 125 21.26 -22.17 11.99
C ASP A 125 20.61 -23.46 12.48
N THR A 126 21.32 -24.23 13.32
CA THR A 126 20.81 -25.47 13.92
C THR A 126 20.44 -25.23 15.39
N THR A 127 19.25 -25.68 15.80
CA THR A 127 18.74 -25.54 17.17
C THR A 127 18.32 -26.90 17.72
N ILE A 128 18.85 -27.26 18.89
CA ILE A 128 18.40 -28.42 19.68
C ILE A 128 17.37 -27.96 20.70
N ILE A 129 16.29 -28.71 20.89
CA ILE A 129 15.25 -28.44 21.89
C ILE A 129 14.89 -29.75 22.60
N CYS A 130 15.28 -29.93 23.86
CA CYS A 130 15.05 -31.17 24.61
C CYS A 130 14.44 -30.88 26.00
N SER A 131 13.73 -31.84 26.59
CA SER A 131 13.18 -31.68 27.95
C SER A 131 14.14 -32.12 29.06
N LYS A 132 15.14 -32.95 28.73
CA LYS A 132 16.10 -33.51 29.68
C LYS A 132 17.53 -33.18 29.27
N GLU A 133 18.36 -32.98 30.29
CA GLU A 133 19.78 -32.67 30.10
C GLU A 133 20.54 -33.83 29.45
N ASP A 134 20.30 -35.06 29.89
CA ASP A 134 20.98 -36.26 29.36
C ASP A 134 20.69 -36.49 27.87
N GLU A 135 19.43 -36.25 27.45
CA GLU A 135 19.02 -36.33 26.04
C GLU A 135 19.71 -35.23 25.22
N THR A 136 19.86 -34.03 25.77
CA THR A 136 20.57 -32.92 25.14
C THR A 136 22.06 -33.24 24.95
N ARG A 137 22.71 -33.80 25.99
CA ARG A 137 24.13 -34.22 25.93
C ARG A 137 24.34 -35.30 24.87
N ARG A 138 23.50 -36.34 24.85
CA ARG A 138 23.56 -37.42 23.86
C ARG A 138 23.38 -36.91 22.43
N MET A 139 22.44 -35.98 22.22
CA MET A 139 22.22 -35.34 20.92
C MET A 139 23.45 -34.55 20.47
N LEU A 140 24.03 -33.74 21.36
CA LEU A 140 25.25 -32.98 21.06
C LEU A 140 26.43 -33.88 20.72
N GLU A 141 26.65 -34.95 21.50
CA GLU A 141 27.70 -35.95 21.24
C GLU A 141 27.50 -36.62 19.89
N ARG A 142 26.26 -37.03 19.56
CA ARG A 142 25.95 -37.63 18.26
C ARG A 142 26.22 -36.66 17.11
N LEU A 143 25.78 -35.40 17.24
CA LEU A 143 26.03 -34.38 16.23
C LEU A 143 27.53 -34.10 16.08
N ASP A 144 28.29 -34.03 17.18
CA ASP A 144 29.74 -33.81 17.11
C ASP A 144 30.45 -34.93 16.35
N VAL A 145 30.07 -36.19 16.60
CA VAL A 145 30.58 -37.37 15.86
C VAL A 145 30.23 -37.29 14.37
N LEU A 146 28.98 -36.99 14.03
CA LEU A 146 28.55 -36.92 12.63
C LEU A 146 29.20 -35.76 11.88
N MET A 147 29.33 -34.60 12.52
CA MET A 147 30.00 -33.45 11.94
C MET A 147 31.48 -33.73 11.72
N ALA A 148 32.16 -34.34 12.68
CA ALA A 148 33.54 -34.77 12.53
C ALA A 148 33.71 -35.79 11.39
N TRP A 149 32.78 -36.74 11.26
CA TRP A 149 32.74 -37.71 10.15
C TRP A 149 32.60 -37.01 8.79
N CYS A 150 31.75 -35.99 8.70
CA CYS A 150 31.60 -35.13 7.52
C CYS A 150 32.75 -34.12 7.33
N ARG A 151 33.79 -34.11 8.18
CA ARG A 151 34.87 -33.11 8.20
C ARG A 151 34.37 -31.66 8.39
N MET A 152 33.18 -31.50 8.96
CA MET A 152 32.58 -30.22 9.32
C MET A 152 32.71 -30.00 10.83
N LYS A 153 32.56 -28.75 11.30
CA LYS A 153 32.78 -28.42 12.72
C LYS A 153 31.83 -27.34 13.19
N PHE A 154 31.26 -27.47 14.37
CA PHE A 154 30.59 -26.35 15.04
C PHE A 154 31.61 -25.36 15.60
N LYS A 155 31.17 -24.12 15.87
CA LYS A 155 31.92 -23.07 16.54
C LYS A 155 31.39 -22.88 17.97
N PRO A 156 31.96 -23.55 18.99
CA PRO A 156 31.48 -23.48 20.37
C PRO A 156 31.35 -22.05 20.90
N LYS A 157 32.31 -21.17 20.56
CA LYS A 157 32.30 -19.74 20.95
C LYS A 157 31.18 -18.91 20.31
N LYS A 158 30.56 -19.38 19.22
CA LYS A 158 29.42 -18.72 18.56
C LYS A 158 28.09 -19.42 18.86
N SER A 159 28.13 -20.70 19.22
CA SER A 159 26.98 -21.44 19.75
C SER A 159 26.55 -20.92 21.14
N ARG A 160 25.28 -21.06 21.51
CA ARG A 160 24.76 -20.62 22.80
C ARG A 160 23.81 -21.65 23.40
N SER A 161 23.75 -21.73 24.72
CA SER A 161 22.83 -22.61 25.44
C SER A 161 21.89 -21.85 26.37
N LEU A 162 20.68 -22.38 26.51
CA LEU A 162 19.69 -21.93 27.48
C LEU A 162 19.08 -23.15 28.15
N SER A 163 19.13 -23.17 29.48
CA SER A 163 18.41 -24.15 30.29
C SER A 163 17.29 -23.47 31.08
N VAL A 164 16.12 -24.08 31.04
CA VAL A 164 14.95 -23.75 31.84
C VAL A 164 14.68 -24.93 32.75
N ARG A 165 14.54 -24.66 34.05
CA ARG A 165 14.25 -25.64 35.09
C ARG A 165 13.07 -25.18 35.92
N LYS A 166 12.00 -25.97 35.97
CA LYS A 166 10.73 -25.62 36.64
C LYS A 166 10.23 -24.21 36.26
N GLY A 167 10.37 -23.86 34.98
CA GLY A 167 10.00 -22.55 34.42
C GLY A 167 10.91 -21.36 34.75
N LYS A 168 12.03 -21.58 35.44
CA LYS A 168 13.05 -20.54 35.72
C LYS A 168 14.29 -20.78 34.86
N ILE A 169 14.96 -19.70 34.48
CA ILE A 169 16.22 -19.80 33.74
C ILE A 169 17.29 -20.31 34.70
N ASP A 170 17.96 -21.37 34.29
CA ASP A 170 19.09 -21.95 35.00
C ASP A 170 20.38 -21.60 34.24
N ALA A 171 21.25 -20.83 34.91
CA ALA A 171 22.54 -20.43 34.38
C ALA A 171 23.68 -21.40 34.77
N THR A 172 23.39 -22.42 35.59
CA THR A 172 24.39 -23.37 36.09
C THR A 172 24.58 -24.57 35.18
N THR A 173 23.52 -25.01 34.51
CA THR A 173 23.59 -26.08 33.50
C THR A 173 24.43 -25.62 32.31
N THR A 174 25.43 -26.42 31.94
CA THR A 174 26.36 -26.12 30.84
C THR A 174 26.55 -27.34 29.94
N PHE A 175 26.78 -27.06 28.66
CA PHE A 175 26.91 -28.07 27.61
C PHE A 175 28.23 -27.89 26.86
N THR A 176 28.69 -28.95 26.22
CA THR A 176 29.94 -29.00 25.46
C THR A 176 29.69 -29.47 24.03
N VAL A 177 30.45 -28.94 23.08
CA VAL A 177 30.52 -29.41 21.69
C VAL A 177 31.96 -29.22 21.18
N ALA A 178 32.48 -30.14 20.37
CA ALA A 178 33.88 -30.14 19.95
C ALA A 178 34.85 -30.00 21.14
N SER A 179 34.54 -30.70 22.23
CA SER A 179 35.27 -30.69 23.51
C SER A 179 35.44 -29.30 24.17
N GLN A 180 34.65 -28.30 23.78
CA GLN A 180 34.66 -26.96 24.38
C GLN A 180 33.29 -26.62 24.97
N GLN A 181 33.29 -25.84 26.05
CA GLN A 181 32.07 -25.36 26.69
C GLN A 181 31.34 -24.34 25.81
N ILE A 182 30.03 -24.52 25.68
CA ILE A 182 29.12 -23.58 25.00
C ILE A 182 28.73 -22.49 26.01
N PRO A 183 28.94 -21.19 25.70
CA PRO A 183 28.50 -20.10 26.56
C PRO A 183 26.97 -20.08 26.73
N THR A 184 26.50 -19.71 27.92
CA THR A 184 25.05 -19.59 28.17
C THR A 184 24.51 -18.26 27.66
N VAL A 185 23.22 -18.21 27.35
CA VAL A 185 22.51 -16.95 26.96
C VAL A 185 22.59 -15.89 28.06
N SER A 186 22.77 -16.29 29.32
CA SER A 186 22.98 -15.38 30.45
C SER A 186 24.34 -14.72 30.46
N GLN A 187 25.37 -15.38 29.90
CA GLN A 187 26.70 -14.80 29.72
C GLN A 187 26.71 -13.89 28.49
N GLU A 188 26.20 -14.40 27.37
CA GLU A 188 26.19 -13.69 26.10
C GLU A 188 24.90 -13.99 25.33
N PRO A 189 24.11 -12.95 24.94
CA PRO A 189 22.87 -13.16 24.22
C PRO A 189 23.10 -13.75 22.82
N VAL A 190 22.10 -14.43 22.29
CA VAL A 190 22.14 -15.03 20.94
C VAL A 190 21.12 -14.38 20.03
N LYS A 191 21.47 -14.22 18.75
CA LYS A 191 20.52 -13.84 17.71
C LYS A 191 20.28 -15.03 16.80
N SER A 192 19.04 -15.47 16.67
CA SER A 192 18.64 -16.56 15.77
C SER A 192 17.41 -16.15 14.96
N LEU A 193 17.44 -16.36 13.64
CA LEU A 193 16.36 -16.02 12.71
C LEU A 193 15.81 -14.59 12.87
N GLY A 194 16.71 -13.63 13.14
CA GLY A 194 16.36 -12.22 13.31
C GLY A 194 15.94 -11.82 14.74
N ARG A 195 15.74 -12.78 15.64
CA ARG A 195 15.30 -12.57 17.03
C ARG A 195 16.46 -12.69 18.02
N TRP A 196 16.58 -11.74 18.93
CA TRP A 196 17.49 -11.80 20.07
C TRP A 196 16.87 -12.59 21.23
N TYR A 197 17.67 -13.44 21.84
CA TYR A 197 17.38 -14.16 23.07
C TYR A 197 18.39 -13.75 24.13
N ASP A 198 17.90 -13.32 25.29
CA ASP A 198 18.69 -12.88 26.44
C ASP A 198 18.11 -13.47 27.74
N SER A 199 18.83 -13.31 28.86
CA SER A 199 18.41 -13.82 30.16
C SER A 199 17.09 -13.24 30.68
N SER A 200 16.57 -12.14 30.14
CA SER A 200 15.27 -11.61 30.56
C SER A 200 14.12 -12.42 29.97
N MET A 201 14.32 -12.98 28.77
CA MET A 201 13.29 -13.63 27.95
C MET A 201 12.01 -12.78 27.87
N LYS A 202 12.19 -11.48 27.63
CA LYS A 202 11.13 -10.49 27.44
C LYS A 202 11.47 -9.54 26.29
N ASP A 203 10.46 -9.11 25.56
CA ASP A 203 10.62 -8.19 24.41
C ASP A 203 10.51 -6.71 24.76
N THR A 204 10.32 -6.35 26.03
CA THR A 204 10.11 -4.95 26.45
C THR A 204 11.25 -4.03 26.00
N LYS A 205 12.50 -4.49 26.13
CA LYS A 205 13.68 -3.73 25.67
C LYS A 205 13.69 -3.57 24.15
N ARG A 206 13.26 -4.60 23.40
CA ARG A 206 13.21 -4.61 21.94
C ARG A 206 12.20 -3.58 21.41
N GLY A 207 11.09 -3.39 22.11
CA GLY A 207 10.12 -2.32 21.83
C GLY A 207 10.75 -0.94 21.90
N LEU A 208 11.51 -0.64 22.97
CA LEU A 208 12.21 0.63 23.14
C LEU A 208 13.26 0.86 22.06
N GLU A 209 14.10 -0.14 21.78
CA GLU A 209 15.11 -0.09 20.71
C GLU A 209 14.48 0.15 19.33
N THR A 210 13.27 -0.37 19.09
CA THR A 210 12.55 -0.13 17.82
C THR A 210 12.09 1.33 17.70
N VAL A 211 11.69 1.96 18.82
CA VAL A 211 11.34 3.40 18.86
C VAL A 211 12.58 4.28 18.66
N GLU A 212 13.73 3.88 19.22
CA GLU A 212 15.01 4.52 19.01
C GLU A 212 15.45 4.41 17.55
N LEU A 213 15.41 3.21 16.96
CA LEU A 213 15.68 2.97 15.55
C LEU A 213 14.81 3.84 14.64
N ALA A 214 13.51 3.97 14.95
CA ALA A 214 12.62 4.86 14.22
C ALA A 214 13.05 6.32 14.36
N THR A 215 13.42 6.74 15.56
CA THR A 215 13.86 8.11 15.84
C THR A 215 15.16 8.44 15.10
N GLU A 216 16.15 7.56 15.16
CA GLU A 216 17.43 7.71 14.45
C GLU A 216 17.22 7.73 12.93
N GLY A 217 16.41 6.82 12.40
CA GLY A 217 16.08 6.77 10.98
C GLY A 217 15.41 8.05 10.50
N LEU A 218 14.43 8.58 11.25
CA LEU A 218 13.77 9.84 10.94
C LEU A 218 14.74 11.02 10.99
N LEU A 219 15.66 11.06 11.96
CA LEU A 219 16.70 12.09 12.04
C LEU A 219 17.69 12.00 10.89
N ALA A 220 18.12 10.80 10.51
CA ALA A 220 19.00 10.57 9.36
C ALA A 220 18.36 11.06 8.06
N ILE A 221 17.11 10.67 7.79
CA ILE A 221 16.34 11.18 6.63
C ILE A 221 16.16 12.69 6.74
N ASN A 222 15.95 13.24 7.94
CA ASN A 222 15.78 14.69 8.05
C ASN A 222 17.05 15.47 7.71
N ARG A 223 18.22 14.95 8.11
CA ARG A 223 19.52 15.57 7.85
C ARG A 223 19.96 15.47 6.39
N CYS A 224 19.39 14.57 5.59
CA CYS A 224 19.76 14.48 4.19
C CYS A 224 19.35 15.75 3.42
N GLY A 225 20.12 16.10 2.39
CA GLY A 225 19.86 17.27 1.52
C GLY A 225 18.67 17.11 0.58
N LEU A 226 17.88 16.05 0.70
CA LEU A 226 16.74 15.78 -0.19
C LEU A 226 15.59 16.76 0.04
N GLN A 227 14.84 17.03 -1.02
CA GLN A 227 13.57 17.75 -0.92
C GLN A 227 12.57 16.98 -0.05
N GLY A 228 11.66 17.71 0.60
CA GLY A 228 10.69 17.12 1.53
C GLY A 228 9.88 15.96 0.97
N LYS A 229 9.36 16.05 -0.26
CA LYS A 229 8.65 14.96 -0.95
C LYS A 229 9.49 13.68 -1.10
N LEU A 230 10.79 13.81 -1.34
CA LEU A 230 11.73 12.68 -1.46
C LEU A 230 12.06 12.08 -0.08
N LYS A 231 12.10 12.90 0.98
CA LYS A 231 12.22 12.41 2.36
C LYS A 231 11.03 11.54 2.77
N VAL A 232 9.80 11.94 2.41
CA VAL A 232 8.61 11.12 2.63
C VAL A 232 8.69 9.81 1.82
N TRP A 233 9.24 9.85 0.61
CA TRP A 233 9.47 8.63 -0.18
C TRP A 233 10.46 7.69 0.52
N CYS A 234 11.61 8.18 1.00
CA CYS A 234 12.58 7.37 1.78
C CYS A 234 11.95 6.77 3.03
N LEU A 235 11.11 7.55 3.74
CA LEU A 235 10.36 7.03 4.88
C LEU A 235 9.49 5.83 4.49
N GLN A 236 8.75 5.93 3.39
CA GLN A 236 7.74 4.95 2.98
C GLN A 236 8.35 3.67 2.40
N PHE A 237 9.47 3.78 1.68
CA PHE A 237 10.08 2.65 0.98
C PHE A 237 11.37 2.13 1.60
N MET A 238 11.94 2.82 2.59
CA MET A 238 13.16 2.37 3.28
C MET A 238 12.93 2.20 4.78
N LEU A 239 12.51 3.27 5.47
CA LEU A 239 12.42 3.24 6.93
C LEU A 239 11.25 2.38 7.44
N ILE A 240 10.04 2.56 6.89
CA ILE A 240 8.87 1.77 7.31
C ILE A 240 9.13 0.26 7.10
N PRO A 241 9.58 -0.23 5.94
CA PRO A 241 9.92 -1.65 5.77
C PRO A 241 10.95 -2.15 6.79
N LYS A 242 11.99 -1.35 7.09
CA LYS A 242 12.99 -1.68 8.11
C LYS A 242 12.38 -1.81 9.51
N LEU A 243 11.40 -0.98 9.85
CA LEU A 243 10.71 -0.99 11.15
C LEU A 243 9.66 -2.10 11.26
N LEU A 244 9.04 -2.52 10.16
CA LEU A 244 8.05 -3.60 10.17
C LEU A 244 8.66 -4.95 10.57
N TRP A 245 9.94 -5.18 10.27
CA TRP A 245 10.61 -6.43 10.65
C TRP A 245 10.69 -6.67 12.17
N PRO A 246 11.27 -5.77 13.00
CA PRO A 246 11.25 -5.96 14.44
C PRO A 246 9.84 -5.94 15.02
N LEU A 247 8.92 -5.17 14.44
CA LEU A 247 7.52 -5.15 14.86
C LEU A 247 6.80 -6.50 14.66
N LEU A 248 7.19 -7.28 13.66
CA LEU A 248 6.64 -8.62 13.37
C LEU A 248 7.32 -9.73 14.17
N VAL A 249 8.63 -9.62 14.40
CA VAL A 249 9.44 -10.69 15.02
C VAL A 249 9.32 -10.69 16.56
N TYR A 250 9.10 -9.53 17.16
CA TYR A 250 8.99 -9.36 18.61
C TYR A 250 7.54 -9.16 19.06
N GLU A 251 7.21 -9.58 20.28
CA GLU A 251 5.91 -9.35 20.93
C GLU A 251 5.77 -7.87 21.37
N ILE A 252 5.72 -6.96 20.40
CA ILE A 252 5.63 -5.51 20.63
C ILE A 252 4.17 -5.09 20.65
N CYS A 253 3.76 -4.40 21.72
CA CYS A 253 2.38 -3.91 21.84
C CYS A 253 2.04 -2.86 20.77
N SER A 254 0.78 -2.85 20.33
CA SER A 254 0.20 -1.83 19.42
C SER A 254 0.45 -0.37 19.86
N THR A 255 0.49 -0.10 21.16
CA THR A 255 0.81 1.23 21.72
C THR A 255 2.21 1.73 21.35
N THR A 256 3.16 0.82 21.14
CA THR A 256 4.51 1.16 20.68
C THR A 256 4.48 1.56 19.21
N ALA A 257 3.74 0.82 18.37
CA ALA A 257 3.53 1.19 16.97
C ALA A 257 2.83 2.55 16.83
N GLU A 258 1.86 2.86 17.70
CA GLU A 258 1.24 4.19 17.78
C GLU A 258 2.23 5.30 18.15
N ALA A 259 3.14 5.05 19.11
CA ALA A 259 4.17 6.01 19.48
C ALA A 259 5.16 6.28 18.32
N ILE A 260 5.51 5.24 17.55
CA ILE A 260 6.32 5.37 16.33
C ILE A 260 5.56 6.17 15.27
N GLU A 261 4.28 5.87 15.04
CA GLU A 261 3.44 6.59 14.08
C GLU A 261 3.33 8.08 14.42
N ALA A 262 3.15 8.43 15.69
CA ALA A 262 3.11 9.83 16.13
C ALA A 262 4.39 10.60 15.77
N LYS A 263 5.57 9.98 15.95
CA LYS A 263 6.86 10.54 15.52
C LYS A 263 6.92 10.67 14.00
N ILE A 264 6.54 9.61 13.26
CA ILE A 264 6.51 9.63 11.79
C ILE A 264 5.62 10.78 11.29
N ASN A 265 4.41 10.94 11.83
CA ASN A 265 3.46 11.93 11.37
C ASN A 265 3.99 13.35 11.57
N LYS A 266 4.73 13.62 12.66
CA LYS A 266 5.40 14.92 12.88
C LYS A 266 6.40 15.24 11.76
N PHE A 267 7.24 14.28 11.39
CA PHE A 267 8.24 14.46 10.34
C PHE A 267 7.60 14.57 8.96
N THR A 268 6.62 13.70 8.66
CA THR A 268 5.90 13.72 7.38
C THR A 268 5.19 15.04 7.14
N ARG A 269 4.48 15.58 8.16
CA ARG A 269 3.83 16.90 8.04
C ARG A 269 4.84 18.00 7.72
N ARG A 270 5.98 18.02 8.43
CA ARG A 270 7.06 18.98 8.15
C ARG A 270 7.59 18.84 6.73
N TRP A 271 7.86 17.62 6.28
CA TRP A 271 8.44 17.37 4.95
C TRP A 271 7.47 17.65 3.79
N LEU A 272 6.16 17.44 3.99
CA LEU A 272 5.13 17.86 3.03
C LEU A 272 4.84 19.37 3.09
N GLY A 273 5.45 20.09 4.04
CA GLY A 273 5.21 21.51 4.25
C GLY A 273 3.77 21.79 4.70
N VAL A 274 3.17 20.94 5.53
CA VAL A 274 1.81 21.12 6.07
C VAL A 274 1.87 21.31 7.59
N PRO A 275 0.90 22.03 8.21
CA PRO A 275 1.00 22.36 9.63
C PRO A 275 0.81 21.14 10.53
N PRO A 276 1.33 21.17 11.78
CA PRO A 276 1.19 20.07 12.74
C PRO A 276 -0.26 19.66 13.03
N GLY A 277 -1.21 20.60 12.89
CA GLY A 277 -2.64 20.38 13.11
C GLY A 277 -3.36 19.57 12.03
N LEU A 278 -2.69 19.17 10.93
CA LEU A 278 -3.29 18.31 9.91
C LEU A 278 -3.68 16.95 10.51
N THR A 279 -4.94 16.55 10.36
CA THR A 279 -5.47 15.26 10.84
C THR A 279 -4.77 14.07 10.17
N ASP A 280 -4.50 12.98 10.92
CA ASP A 280 -3.92 11.76 10.35
C ASP A 280 -4.86 11.11 9.30
N VAL A 281 -6.15 11.41 9.37
CA VAL A 281 -7.15 10.96 8.39
C VAL A 281 -6.78 11.44 6.98
N ALA A 282 -6.28 12.66 6.86
CA ALA A 282 -5.82 13.23 5.59
C ALA A 282 -4.62 12.50 4.99
N MET A 283 -3.81 11.87 5.86
CA MET A 283 -2.59 11.20 5.45
C MET A 283 -2.85 9.75 5.01
N TYR A 284 -3.76 9.05 5.70
CA TYR A 284 -3.87 7.59 5.59
C TYR A 284 -5.23 7.05 5.13
N CYS A 285 -6.29 7.87 5.11
CA CYS A 285 -7.63 7.37 4.74
C CYS A 285 -7.75 7.15 3.23
N ARG A 286 -8.02 5.91 2.80
CA ARG A 286 -8.23 5.62 1.37
C ARG A 286 -9.55 6.13 0.83
N LYS A 287 -10.53 6.41 1.69
CA LYS A 287 -11.85 6.96 1.33
C LYS A 287 -11.88 8.50 1.29
N ALA A 288 -10.80 9.18 1.72
CA ALA A 288 -10.72 10.64 1.66
C ALA A 288 -10.79 11.13 0.21
N LYS A 289 -11.47 12.26 -0.06
CA LYS A 289 -11.56 12.82 -1.42
C LYS A 289 -10.18 13.11 -1.99
N LEU A 290 -9.24 13.60 -1.17
CA LEU A 290 -7.81 13.61 -1.51
C LEU A 290 -7.13 12.39 -0.90
N ARG A 291 -6.73 11.43 -1.74
CA ARG A 291 -5.99 10.25 -1.29
C ARG A 291 -4.49 10.45 -1.54
N LEU A 292 -3.71 10.36 -0.47
CA LEU A 292 -2.25 10.33 -0.55
C LEU A 292 -1.73 8.88 -0.61
N PRO A 293 -0.60 8.61 -1.29
CA PRO A 293 -0.04 7.28 -1.40
C PRO A 293 0.85 6.93 -0.19
N LEU A 294 0.36 7.20 1.03
CA LEU A 294 1.08 6.99 2.28
C LEU A 294 0.52 5.78 3.03
N LYS A 295 1.42 4.93 3.55
CA LYS A 295 1.10 3.85 4.46
C LYS A 295 1.24 4.30 5.91
N SER A 296 0.29 3.89 6.73
CA SER A 296 0.32 4.00 8.19
C SER A 296 1.11 2.82 8.76
N ILE A 297 2.13 3.09 9.58
CA ILE A 297 2.91 2.01 10.20
C ILE A 297 2.05 1.20 11.16
N LEU A 298 1.08 1.84 11.83
CA LEU A 298 0.15 1.16 12.73
C LEU A 298 -0.76 0.20 11.97
N GLU A 299 -1.28 0.63 10.82
CA GLU A 299 -2.09 -0.24 9.97
C GLU A 299 -1.27 -1.40 9.40
N GLU A 300 -0.05 -1.14 8.92
CA GLU A 300 0.83 -2.19 8.41
C GLU A 300 1.25 -3.18 9.51
N TYR A 301 1.46 -2.70 10.75
CA TYR A 301 1.66 -3.55 11.93
C TYR A 301 0.46 -4.47 12.16
N LYS A 302 -0.77 -3.92 12.25
CA LYS A 302 -1.99 -4.72 12.43
C LYS A 302 -2.16 -5.76 11.34
N CYS A 303 -1.91 -5.38 10.08
CA CYS A 303 -2.00 -6.29 8.94
C CYS A 303 -0.90 -7.38 8.98
N GLY A 304 0.31 -7.03 9.44
CA GLY A 304 1.42 -7.96 9.61
C GLY A 304 1.12 -9.01 10.66
N GLU A 305 0.64 -8.59 11.84
CA GLU A 305 0.21 -9.49 12.91
C GLU A 305 -0.93 -10.41 12.47
N ALA A 306 -1.96 -9.85 11.82
CA ALA A 306 -3.07 -10.65 11.30
C ALA A 306 -2.62 -11.67 10.26
N ARG A 307 -1.71 -11.27 9.36
CA ARG A 307 -1.13 -12.18 8.36
C ARG A 307 -0.36 -13.32 9.04
N LEU A 308 0.44 -13.01 10.07
CA LEU A 308 1.18 -14.00 10.82
C LEU A 308 0.23 -14.97 11.54
N LEU A 309 -0.82 -14.46 12.18
CA LEU A 309 -1.83 -15.30 12.84
C LEU A 309 -2.47 -16.27 11.84
N SER A 310 -3.00 -15.77 10.72
CA SER A 310 -3.64 -16.63 9.74
C SER A 310 -2.67 -17.61 9.09
N MET A 311 -1.39 -17.25 8.90
CA MET A 311 -0.37 -18.20 8.44
C MET A 311 -0.12 -19.34 9.44
N LEU A 312 -0.20 -19.06 10.75
CA LEU A 312 -0.06 -20.08 11.78
C LEU A 312 -1.31 -20.97 11.88
N GLU A 313 -2.50 -20.39 11.76
CA GLU A 313 -3.78 -21.13 11.75
C GLU A 313 -3.90 -22.05 10.53
N ASP A 314 -3.52 -21.56 9.34
CA ASP A 314 -3.60 -22.30 8.08
C ASP A 314 -2.41 -23.26 7.86
N SER A 315 -1.44 -23.29 8.77
CA SER A 315 -0.21 -24.06 8.59
C SER A 315 -0.50 -25.56 8.47
N GLU A 316 0.04 -26.22 7.44
CA GLU A 316 -0.09 -27.67 7.27
C GLU A 316 0.83 -28.47 8.20
N ASP A 317 1.89 -27.84 8.71
CA ASP A 317 2.86 -28.45 9.63
C ASP A 317 2.16 -28.98 10.90
N PRO A 318 2.22 -30.31 11.18
CA PRO A 318 1.54 -30.91 12.33
C PRO A 318 1.98 -30.31 13.66
N ILE A 319 3.26 -29.93 13.80
CA ILE A 319 3.82 -29.38 15.02
C ILE A 319 3.25 -27.98 15.25
N VAL A 320 3.13 -27.16 14.20
CA VAL A 320 2.50 -25.84 14.31
C VAL A 320 1.02 -25.97 14.69
N LYS A 321 0.29 -26.92 14.08
CA LYS A 321 -1.12 -27.21 14.41
C LYS A 321 -1.32 -27.69 15.84
N THR A 322 -0.40 -28.52 16.36
CA THR A 322 -0.46 -29.01 17.74
C THR A 322 -0.08 -27.91 18.73
N VAL A 323 0.98 -27.15 18.46
CA VAL A 323 1.43 -26.10 19.37
C VAL A 323 0.42 -24.95 19.38
N GLN A 324 -0.09 -24.48 18.25
CA GLN A 324 -0.95 -23.28 18.16
C GLN A 324 -0.32 -22.06 18.84
N PRO A 325 0.75 -21.48 18.27
CA PRO A 325 1.44 -20.35 18.90
C PRO A 325 0.52 -19.15 19.07
N THR A 326 0.61 -18.50 20.23
CA THR A 326 -0.20 -17.31 20.51
C THR A 326 0.57 -16.04 20.16
N ILE A 327 -0.10 -15.09 19.50
CA ILE A 327 0.50 -13.80 19.14
C ILE A 327 0.04 -12.74 20.15
N LYS A 328 0.99 -12.07 20.80
CA LYS A 328 0.73 -11.04 21.81
C LYS A 328 0.91 -9.64 21.24
N THR A 329 -0.20 -8.92 21.07
CA THR A 329 -0.23 -7.56 20.51
C THR A 329 -0.58 -6.46 21.55
N GLY A 330 -0.58 -6.83 22.84
CA GLY A 330 -0.94 -5.98 23.97
C GLY A 330 -2.44 -6.00 24.32
N ARG A 331 -2.86 -5.12 25.23
CA ARG A 331 -4.26 -5.07 25.74
C ARG A 331 -5.20 -4.22 24.89
N LYS A 332 -4.68 -3.17 24.24
CA LYS A 332 -5.48 -2.18 23.51
C LYS A 332 -6.08 -2.72 22.21
N TRP A 333 -5.35 -3.61 21.55
CA TRP A 333 -5.76 -4.23 20.31
C TRP A 333 -5.21 -5.65 20.28
N LYS A 334 -6.10 -6.62 20.06
CA LYS A 334 -5.77 -8.04 19.97
C LYS A 334 -6.00 -8.51 18.54
N VAL A 335 -4.97 -9.15 17.98
CA VAL A 335 -5.02 -9.66 16.61
C VAL A 335 -6.08 -10.74 16.42
N VAL A 336 -6.24 -11.63 17.40
CA VAL A 336 -7.23 -12.73 17.35
C VAL A 336 -8.65 -12.17 17.20
N GLU A 337 -9.04 -11.26 18.09
CA GLU A 337 -10.36 -10.61 18.04
C GLU A 337 -10.60 -9.89 16.70
N ALA A 338 -9.58 -9.22 16.15
CA ALA A 338 -9.69 -8.51 14.89
C ALA A 338 -9.81 -9.45 13.67
N VAL A 339 -9.12 -10.59 13.70
CA VAL A 339 -9.21 -11.61 12.64
C VAL A 339 -10.56 -12.33 12.72
N ASP A 340 -11.04 -12.65 13.91
CA ASP A 340 -12.35 -13.27 14.11
C ASP A 340 -13.48 -12.33 13.67
N GLU A 341 -13.45 -11.06 14.07
CA GLU A 341 -14.41 -10.04 13.62
C GLU A 341 -14.42 -9.93 12.08
N ALA A 342 -13.25 -9.98 11.44
CA ALA A 342 -13.15 -9.97 9.97
C ALA A 342 -13.77 -11.24 9.34
N LYS A 343 -13.49 -12.42 9.88
CA LYS A 343 -14.07 -13.70 9.43
C LYS A 343 -15.61 -13.69 9.57
N GLU A 344 -16.13 -13.23 10.70
CA GLU A 344 -17.57 -13.09 10.94
C GLU A 344 -18.22 -12.09 9.98
N CYS A 345 -17.55 -10.97 9.69
CA CYS A 345 -18.04 -10.00 8.71
C CYS A 345 -18.24 -10.63 7.32
N PHE A 346 -17.35 -11.55 6.91
CA PHE A 346 -17.51 -12.26 5.66
C PHE A 346 -18.69 -13.24 5.67
N LYS A 347 -18.91 -13.97 6.77
CA LYS A 347 -20.10 -14.82 6.92
C LYS A 347 -21.39 -14.00 6.77
N ILE A 348 -21.43 -12.81 7.39
CA ILE A 348 -22.57 -11.89 7.27
C ILE A 348 -22.72 -11.41 5.82
N LYS A 349 -21.65 -10.97 5.16
CA LYS A 349 -21.69 -10.55 3.74
C LYS A 349 -22.15 -11.66 2.81
N GLU A 350 -21.81 -12.90 3.12
CA GLU A 350 -22.23 -14.07 2.36
C GLU A 350 -23.73 -14.35 2.53
N VAL A 351 -24.26 -14.20 3.75
CA VAL A 351 -25.72 -14.29 4.01
C VAL A 351 -26.49 -13.16 3.34
N ILE A 352 -25.97 -11.92 3.40
CA ILE A 352 -26.59 -10.76 2.73
C ILE A 352 -26.59 -10.95 1.20
N GLY A 353 -25.60 -11.67 0.67
CA GLY A 353 -25.43 -11.87 -0.76
C GLY A 353 -24.87 -10.64 -1.48
N GLN A 354 -24.87 -10.70 -2.82
CA GLN A 354 -24.29 -9.64 -3.63
C GLN A 354 -25.24 -8.44 -3.65
N THR A 355 -24.87 -7.38 -2.94
CA THR A 355 -25.60 -6.10 -2.98
C THR A 355 -25.07 -5.22 -4.10
N GLN A 356 -25.98 -4.51 -4.76
CA GLN A 356 -25.61 -3.51 -5.75
C GLN A 356 -25.05 -2.29 -5.04
N THR A 357 -23.73 -2.11 -5.13
CA THR A 357 -23.01 -0.98 -4.52
C THR A 357 -22.67 0.12 -5.54
N ASP A 358 -22.85 -0.15 -6.83
CA ASP A 358 -22.64 0.81 -7.92
C ASP A 358 -23.76 0.72 -8.98
N ARG A 359 -23.69 1.60 -9.99
CA ARG A 359 -24.66 1.64 -11.09
C ARG A 359 -24.44 0.56 -12.15
N LYS A 360 -23.47 -0.35 -11.98
CA LYS A 360 -23.15 -1.37 -12.99
C LYS A 360 -24.15 -2.53 -13.00
N GLY A 361 -25.10 -2.56 -12.05
CA GLY A 361 -26.14 -3.57 -11.95
C GLY A 361 -25.68 -4.84 -11.22
N LEU A 362 -26.65 -5.59 -10.69
CA LEU A 362 -26.45 -6.92 -10.08
C LEU A 362 -25.74 -7.87 -11.06
N GLY A 363 -24.69 -8.54 -10.61
CA GLY A 363 -23.93 -9.53 -11.40
C GLY A 363 -22.82 -8.98 -12.30
N SER A 364 -22.59 -7.65 -12.32
CA SER A 364 -21.48 -7.03 -13.08
C SER A 364 -20.11 -7.19 -12.42
N SER A 365 -20.07 -7.48 -11.12
CA SER A 365 -18.85 -7.78 -10.37
C SER A 365 -18.78 -9.26 -10.02
N THR A 366 -17.60 -9.85 -10.16
CA THR A 366 -17.32 -11.19 -9.62
C THR A 366 -17.20 -11.09 -8.10
N ALA A 367 -18.24 -11.50 -7.38
CA ALA A 367 -18.20 -11.55 -5.93
C ALA A 367 -17.21 -12.64 -5.47
N LYS A 368 -16.27 -12.25 -4.60
CA LYS A 368 -15.40 -13.20 -3.90
C LYS A 368 -16.12 -13.66 -2.64
N TRP A 369 -16.36 -14.97 -2.55
CA TRP A 369 -17.09 -15.58 -1.45
C TRP A 369 -16.11 -16.23 -0.49
N TRP A 370 -16.33 -16.04 0.81
CA TRP A 370 -15.46 -16.62 1.83
C TRP A 370 -15.52 -18.15 1.80
N SER A 371 -16.71 -18.73 1.64
CA SER A 371 -16.89 -20.19 1.52
C SER A 371 -16.15 -20.83 0.34
N LYS A 372 -15.78 -20.05 -0.69
CA LYS A 372 -15.12 -20.53 -1.91
C LYS A 372 -13.64 -20.17 -1.98
N ALA A 373 -13.18 -19.30 -1.08
CA ALA A 373 -11.78 -18.91 -1.00
C ALA A 373 -11.03 -19.93 -0.14
N GLU A 374 -9.76 -20.18 -0.45
CA GLU A 374 -8.88 -21.05 0.35
C GLU A 374 -7.47 -20.45 0.51
N GLY A 375 -6.82 -20.81 1.62
CA GLY A 375 -5.42 -20.48 1.90
C GLY A 375 -5.10 -18.99 1.74
N LYS A 376 -4.21 -18.66 0.78
CA LYS A 376 -3.76 -17.28 0.56
C LYS A 376 -4.91 -16.32 0.27
N GLU A 377 -5.94 -16.76 -0.45
CA GLU A 377 -7.06 -15.88 -0.81
C GLU A 377 -7.86 -15.48 0.43
N GLN A 378 -8.16 -16.43 1.32
CA GLN A 378 -8.81 -16.13 2.61
C GLN A 378 -7.97 -15.16 3.45
N ARG A 379 -6.65 -15.36 3.52
CA ARG A 379 -5.75 -14.44 4.24
C ARG A 379 -5.80 -13.03 3.66
N ASP A 380 -5.74 -12.88 2.34
CA ASP A 380 -5.80 -11.57 1.70
C ASP A 380 -7.18 -10.92 1.89
N MET A 381 -8.27 -11.70 1.94
CA MET A 381 -9.60 -11.22 2.31
C MET A 381 -9.64 -10.65 3.74
N VAL A 382 -9.19 -11.41 4.74
CA VAL A 382 -9.12 -10.97 6.15
C VAL A 382 -8.31 -9.67 6.28
N ILE A 383 -7.13 -9.62 5.67
CA ILE A 383 -6.26 -8.44 5.74
C ILE A 383 -6.93 -7.22 5.09
N ASN A 384 -7.60 -7.41 3.94
CA ASN A 384 -8.34 -6.33 3.30
C ASN A 384 -9.51 -5.86 4.16
N GLU A 385 -10.20 -6.74 4.88
CA GLU A 385 -11.27 -6.35 5.79
C GLU A 385 -10.75 -5.51 6.96
N ILE A 386 -9.62 -5.90 7.56
CA ILE A 386 -8.97 -5.11 8.62
C ILE A 386 -8.61 -3.71 8.09
N ARG A 387 -8.10 -3.61 6.85
CA ARG A 387 -7.82 -2.34 6.19
C ARG A 387 -9.09 -1.50 5.97
N LEU A 388 -10.21 -2.12 5.60
CA LEU A 388 -11.49 -1.44 5.44
C LEU A 388 -12.04 -0.95 6.79
N ASN A 389 -11.89 -1.73 7.86
CA ASN A 389 -12.30 -1.35 9.21
C ASN A 389 -11.51 -0.15 9.73
N GLU A 390 -10.19 -0.11 9.50
CA GLU A 390 -9.36 1.06 9.84
C GLU A 390 -9.77 2.30 9.04
N ASP A 391 -10.10 2.17 7.76
CA ASP A 391 -10.61 3.31 6.98
C ASP A 391 -11.99 3.77 7.44
N SER A 392 -12.89 2.85 7.81
CA SER A 392 -14.20 3.20 8.36
C SER A 392 -14.06 3.99 9.66
N ARG A 393 -13.14 3.60 10.56
CA ARG A 393 -12.79 4.38 11.76
C ARG A 393 -12.26 5.77 11.42
N ARG A 394 -11.43 5.90 10.38
CA ARG A 394 -10.91 7.19 9.91
C ARG A 394 -12.00 8.08 9.32
N VAL A 395 -12.96 7.52 8.58
CA VAL A 395 -14.12 8.26 8.05
C VAL A 395 -15.01 8.75 9.19
N GLN A 396 -15.32 7.89 10.18
CA GLN A 396 -16.08 8.30 11.37
C GLN A 396 -15.40 9.48 12.10
N LYS A 397 -14.07 9.42 12.26
CA LYS A 397 -13.28 10.52 12.82
C LYS A 397 -13.35 11.79 11.96
N ALA A 398 -13.35 11.69 10.63
CA ALA A 398 -13.48 12.84 9.75
C ALA A 398 -14.86 13.51 9.85
N VAL A 399 -15.95 12.74 9.94
CA VAL A 399 -17.31 13.30 10.12
C VAL A 399 -17.39 14.15 11.39
N GLN A 400 -16.67 13.76 12.44
CA GLN A 400 -16.57 14.51 13.71
C GLN A 400 -15.65 15.75 13.64
N GLN A 401 -15.05 16.07 12.49
CA GLN A 401 -14.13 17.19 12.30
C GLN A 401 -14.77 18.24 11.36
N PRO A 402 -15.58 19.20 11.85
CA PRO A 402 -16.32 20.13 10.98
C PRO A 402 -15.47 20.94 9.99
N GLN A 403 -14.20 21.20 10.31
CA GLN A 403 -13.28 21.94 9.43
C GLN A 403 -12.53 21.01 8.46
N GLN A 404 -11.75 20.05 8.98
CA GLN A 404 -10.91 19.16 8.15
C GLN A 404 -11.70 18.01 7.52
N GLY A 405 -12.93 17.77 7.97
CA GLY A 405 -13.83 16.73 7.52
C GLY A 405 -14.81 17.17 6.44
N GLN A 406 -14.84 18.43 6.00
CA GLN A 406 -15.84 18.92 5.04
C GLN A 406 -15.95 18.09 3.75
N TRP A 407 -14.85 17.43 3.36
CA TRP A 407 -14.82 16.55 2.20
C TRP A 407 -15.77 15.34 2.29
N THR A 408 -16.27 14.99 3.48
CA THR A 408 -17.26 13.92 3.65
C THR A 408 -18.58 14.25 2.98
N ASN A 409 -18.86 15.53 2.73
CA ASN A 409 -20.12 16.01 2.14
C ASN A 409 -19.97 16.36 0.65
N TRP A 410 -18.85 15.99 0.01
CA TRP A 410 -18.62 16.29 -1.41
C TRP A 410 -19.08 15.15 -2.30
N ASP A 411 -20.34 14.73 -2.20
CA ASP A 411 -20.84 13.51 -2.85
C ASP A 411 -20.65 13.56 -4.38
N ASN A 412 -20.92 14.72 -4.98
CA ASN A 412 -20.77 14.95 -6.42
C ASN A 412 -19.32 15.16 -6.89
N ALA A 413 -18.34 15.28 -5.98
CA ALA A 413 -16.94 15.42 -6.34
C ALA A 413 -16.26 14.06 -6.49
N LEU A 414 -15.55 13.84 -7.60
CA LEU A 414 -14.74 12.65 -7.81
C LEU A 414 -13.53 12.63 -6.86
N GLN A 415 -13.13 11.43 -6.43
CA GLN A 415 -11.93 11.26 -5.62
C GLN A 415 -10.67 11.57 -6.45
N LYS A 416 -9.78 12.38 -5.88
CA LYS A 416 -8.45 12.68 -6.40
C LYS A 416 -7.42 11.82 -5.67
N SER A 417 -6.89 10.80 -6.33
CA SER A 417 -5.83 9.94 -5.79
C SER A 417 -4.47 10.31 -6.38
N LEU A 418 -3.54 10.74 -5.52
CA LEU A 418 -2.18 11.04 -5.92
C LEU A 418 -1.32 9.76 -5.91
N THR A 419 -0.52 9.60 -6.95
CA THR A 419 0.51 8.57 -7.08
C THR A 419 1.88 9.13 -6.70
N TRP A 420 2.83 8.24 -6.40
CA TRP A 420 4.22 8.66 -6.15
C TRP A 420 4.84 9.36 -7.35
N ASN A 421 4.52 8.90 -8.56
CA ASN A 421 4.99 9.52 -9.79
C ASN A 421 4.50 10.97 -9.90
N GLU A 422 3.22 11.23 -9.62
CA GLU A 422 2.69 12.60 -9.61
C GLU A 422 3.36 13.45 -8.52
N ILE A 423 3.49 12.94 -7.29
CA ILE A 423 4.15 13.66 -6.18
C ILE A 423 5.59 14.04 -6.53
N TRP A 424 6.33 13.16 -7.22
CA TRP A 424 7.70 13.42 -7.65
C TRP A 424 7.79 14.59 -8.63
N HIS A 425 6.84 14.72 -9.55
CA HIS A 425 6.83 15.79 -10.56
C HIS A 425 6.18 17.09 -10.05
N MET A 426 5.38 17.03 -8.99
CA MET A 426 4.78 18.23 -8.39
C MET A 426 5.80 19.12 -7.68
N ALA A 427 5.67 20.44 -7.86
CA ALA A 427 6.43 21.41 -7.07
C ALA A 427 6.05 21.32 -5.57
N PRO A 428 7.01 21.45 -4.62
CA PRO A 428 6.71 21.32 -3.19
C PRO A 428 5.61 22.25 -2.68
N LEU A 429 5.58 23.50 -3.16
CA LEU A 429 4.54 24.47 -2.79
C LEU A 429 3.16 24.08 -3.34
N ARG A 430 3.09 23.39 -4.48
CA ARG A 430 1.84 22.88 -5.05
C ARG A 430 1.26 21.78 -4.16
N ILE A 431 2.09 20.82 -3.71
CA ILE A 431 1.67 19.75 -2.79
C ILE A 431 1.14 20.35 -1.48
N SER A 432 1.91 21.26 -0.88
CA SER A 432 1.54 21.94 0.36
C SER A 432 0.23 22.72 0.21
N PHE A 433 0.09 23.48 -0.88
CA PHE A 433 -1.13 24.23 -1.17
C PHE A 433 -2.34 23.31 -1.33
N LEU A 434 -2.24 22.25 -2.14
CA LEU A 434 -3.32 21.30 -2.37
C LEU A 434 -3.81 20.72 -1.04
N ILE A 435 -2.92 20.11 -0.25
CA ILE A 435 -3.30 19.51 1.03
C ILE A 435 -3.91 20.55 1.97
N ARG A 436 -3.26 21.71 2.15
CA ARG A 436 -3.78 22.77 3.03
C ARG A 436 -5.13 23.31 2.57
N SER A 437 -5.38 23.38 1.27
CA SER A 437 -6.65 23.88 0.74
C SER A 437 -7.81 22.93 1.00
N VAL A 438 -7.61 21.62 0.84
CA VAL A 438 -8.64 20.59 1.07
C VAL A 438 -9.06 20.54 2.52
N TYR A 439 -8.11 20.64 3.44
CA TYR A 439 -8.35 20.50 4.87
C TYR A 439 -8.55 21.86 5.59
N ASP A 440 -8.74 22.95 4.84
CA ASP A 440 -8.92 24.32 5.35
C ASP A 440 -7.83 24.76 6.35
N LEU A 441 -6.58 24.47 6.01
CA LEU A 441 -5.37 24.82 6.76
C LEU A 441 -4.51 25.87 6.04
N LEU A 442 -5.08 26.55 5.04
CA LEU A 442 -4.43 27.69 4.41
C LEU A 442 -4.41 28.88 5.39
N PRO A 443 -3.36 29.73 5.38
CA PRO A 443 -3.25 30.89 6.26
C PRO A 443 -4.16 32.04 5.79
N SER A 444 -5.47 31.82 5.82
CA SER A 444 -6.51 32.84 5.68
C SER A 444 -6.54 33.70 6.95
N ASN A 445 -6.99 34.96 6.89
CA ASN A 445 -7.08 35.77 8.12
C ASN A 445 -8.01 35.10 9.16
N ALA A 446 -9.08 34.41 8.74
CA ALA A 446 -9.91 33.63 9.64
C ALA A 446 -9.13 32.51 10.38
N ASN A 447 -8.25 31.79 9.67
CA ASN A 447 -7.40 30.77 10.29
C ASN A 447 -6.29 31.40 11.14
N LEU A 448 -5.69 32.52 10.71
CA LEU A 448 -4.67 33.22 11.47
C LEU A 448 -5.21 33.75 12.81
N VAL A 449 -6.45 34.25 12.84
CA VAL A 449 -7.13 34.63 14.09
C VAL A 449 -7.33 33.42 14.98
N ARG A 450 -7.82 32.29 14.42
CA ARG A 450 -7.96 31.05 15.17
C ARG A 450 -6.64 30.54 15.75
N TRP A 451 -5.53 30.77 15.06
CA TRP A 451 -4.19 30.39 15.53
C TRP A 451 -3.54 31.43 16.45
N GLY A 452 -4.24 32.50 16.83
CA GLY A 452 -3.71 33.58 17.66
C GLY A 452 -2.57 34.36 17.00
N LYS A 453 -2.53 34.43 15.66
CA LYS A 453 -1.50 35.12 14.87
C LYS A 453 -1.98 36.46 14.30
N LYS A 454 -3.28 36.74 14.39
CA LYS A 454 -3.91 37.99 13.95
C LYS A 454 -5.13 38.25 14.84
N GLU A 455 -5.56 39.49 14.95
CA GLU A 455 -6.74 39.88 15.74
C GLU A 455 -8.02 39.88 14.88
N ASP A 456 -7.91 40.30 13.63
CA ASP A 456 -9.05 40.53 12.73
C ASP A 456 -9.10 39.55 11.53
N PRO A 457 -10.22 38.83 11.31
CA PRO A 457 -10.39 37.93 10.19
C PRO A 457 -10.81 38.63 8.88
N THR A 458 -10.90 39.95 8.80
CA THR A 458 -11.37 40.70 7.62
C THR A 458 -10.52 40.49 6.37
N CYS A 459 -11.17 40.61 5.21
CA CYS A 459 -10.56 40.54 3.89
C CYS A 459 -10.01 41.93 3.50
N PRO A 460 -8.72 42.05 3.14
CA PRO A 460 -8.14 43.34 2.75
C PRO A 460 -8.76 43.96 1.49
N LEU A 461 -9.49 43.17 0.72
CA LEU A 461 -10.22 43.62 -0.46
C LEU A 461 -11.60 44.13 -0.03
N CYS A 462 -12.53 43.23 0.33
CA CYS A 462 -13.94 43.58 0.48
C CYS A 462 -14.42 43.73 1.93
N GLN A 463 -13.52 43.72 2.92
CA GLN A 463 -13.81 43.85 4.35
C GLN A 463 -14.69 42.74 4.97
N GLY A 464 -15.16 41.76 4.19
CA GLY A 464 -15.87 40.59 4.71
C GLY A 464 -14.93 39.59 5.41
N ARG A 465 -15.47 38.57 6.09
CA ARG A 465 -14.65 37.54 6.76
C ARG A 465 -13.83 36.72 5.74
N GLN A 466 -12.50 36.78 5.82
CA GLN A 466 -11.58 36.10 4.90
C GLN A 466 -11.34 34.64 5.32
N THR A 467 -12.23 33.75 4.90
CA THR A 467 -12.04 32.29 4.93
C THR A 467 -11.34 31.79 3.66
N THR A 468 -10.97 30.51 3.62
CA THR A 468 -10.46 29.88 2.38
C THR A 468 -11.50 29.93 1.26
N GLU A 469 -12.76 29.62 1.57
CA GLU A 469 -13.88 29.76 0.63
C GLU A 469 -14.05 31.18 0.12
N HIS A 470 -13.95 32.16 1.02
CA HIS A 470 -14.05 33.56 0.67
C HIS A 470 -13.02 33.95 -0.40
N VAL A 471 -11.76 33.60 -0.19
CA VAL A 471 -10.66 33.93 -1.10
C VAL A 471 -10.77 33.19 -2.43
N LEU A 472 -11.19 31.93 -2.41
CA LEU A 472 -11.20 31.08 -3.60
C LEU A 472 -12.48 31.17 -4.43
N SER A 473 -13.57 31.71 -3.90
CA SER A 473 -14.86 31.65 -4.63
C SER A 473 -15.91 32.71 -4.30
N SER A 474 -15.77 33.50 -3.23
CA SER A 474 -16.90 34.31 -2.71
C SER A 474 -16.58 35.79 -2.46
N CYS A 475 -15.32 36.23 -2.61
CA CYS A 475 -14.99 37.65 -2.47
C CYS A 475 -15.56 38.50 -3.61
N LYS A 476 -16.44 39.47 -3.28
CA LYS A 476 -17.11 40.36 -4.24
C LYS A 476 -16.13 41.19 -5.07
N ILE A 477 -15.08 41.73 -4.45
CA ILE A 477 -14.06 42.53 -5.15
C ILE A 477 -13.17 41.64 -6.03
N ALA A 478 -12.82 40.44 -5.58
CA ALA A 478 -12.07 39.50 -6.42
C ALA A 478 -12.87 39.10 -7.68
N LEU A 479 -14.20 38.97 -7.55
CA LEU A 479 -15.10 38.73 -8.67
C LEU A 479 -15.11 39.92 -9.63
N SER A 480 -15.29 41.16 -9.15
CA SER A 480 -15.30 42.35 -10.01
C SER A 480 -13.94 42.63 -10.68
N GLN A 481 -12.85 42.20 -10.05
CA GLN A 481 -11.51 42.22 -10.65
C GLN A 481 -11.26 41.13 -11.69
N GLY A 482 -12.24 40.24 -11.95
CA GLY A 482 -12.13 39.18 -12.94
C GLY A 482 -11.27 37.99 -12.51
N ARG A 483 -10.91 37.83 -11.23
CA ARG A 483 -10.03 36.72 -10.77
C ARG A 483 -10.66 35.36 -10.98
N TYR A 484 -11.95 35.24 -10.64
CA TYR A 484 -12.69 34.00 -10.80
C TYR A 484 -13.03 33.74 -12.27
N THR A 485 -13.34 34.80 -13.04
CA THR A 485 -13.53 34.73 -14.49
C THR A 485 -12.25 34.24 -15.19
N TRP A 486 -11.07 34.72 -14.76
CA TRP A 486 -9.81 34.24 -15.29
C TRP A 486 -9.60 32.74 -15.05
N ARG A 487 -9.83 32.25 -13.82
CA ARG A 487 -9.79 30.80 -13.53
C ARG A 487 -10.83 30.03 -14.34
N HIS A 488 -12.05 30.56 -14.43
CA HIS A 488 -13.14 29.96 -15.18
C HIS A 488 -12.75 29.78 -16.64
N ASN A 489 -12.29 30.85 -17.30
CA ASN A 489 -11.94 30.86 -18.71
C ASN A 489 -10.76 29.91 -19.00
N ARG A 490 -9.80 29.78 -18.08
CA ARG A 490 -8.72 28.79 -18.19
C ARG A 490 -9.25 27.35 -18.22
N VAL A 491 -10.23 27.02 -17.37
CA VAL A 491 -10.84 25.68 -17.35
C VAL A 491 -11.73 25.50 -18.59
N LEU A 492 -12.47 26.54 -18.98
CA LEU A 492 -13.37 26.54 -20.14
C LEU A 492 -12.61 26.30 -21.45
N GLN A 493 -11.49 27.00 -21.66
CA GLN A 493 -10.66 26.88 -22.85
C GLN A 493 -10.19 25.44 -23.06
N GLU A 494 -9.81 24.79 -21.97
CA GLU A 494 -9.27 23.44 -21.99
C GLU A 494 -10.37 22.39 -22.13
N LEU A 495 -11.53 22.62 -21.51
CA LEU A 495 -12.71 21.79 -21.73
C LEU A 495 -13.17 21.86 -23.20
N ALA A 496 -13.22 23.06 -23.79
CA ALA A 496 -13.56 23.26 -25.19
C ALA A 496 -12.56 22.56 -26.12
N ALA A 497 -11.25 22.68 -25.86
CA ALA A 497 -10.22 21.98 -26.61
C ALA A 497 -10.34 20.45 -26.52
N ILE A 498 -10.61 19.91 -25.31
CA ILE A 498 -10.84 18.47 -25.10
C ILE A 498 -12.06 17.98 -25.90
N ILE A 499 -13.14 18.75 -25.91
CA ILE A 499 -14.37 18.38 -26.65
C ILE A 499 -14.11 18.45 -28.16
N SER A 500 -13.48 19.53 -28.64
CA SER A 500 -13.19 19.71 -30.07
C SER A 500 -12.25 18.64 -30.63
N THR A 501 -11.22 18.24 -29.87
CA THR A 501 -10.30 17.17 -30.29
C THR A 501 -10.94 15.78 -30.37
N ALA A 502 -12.13 15.60 -29.76
CA ALA A 502 -12.90 14.36 -29.93
C ALA A 502 -13.65 14.28 -31.27
N LYS A 503 -13.71 15.37 -32.03
CA LYS A 503 -14.32 15.45 -33.37
C LYS A 503 -13.53 14.59 -34.35
N GLY A 504 -14.19 13.58 -34.95
CA GLY A 504 -13.60 12.66 -35.92
C GLY A 504 -13.14 11.31 -35.36
N GLU A 505 -13.19 11.10 -34.04
CA GLU A 505 -12.88 9.79 -33.41
C GLU A 505 -14.14 9.00 -33.01
N THR A 506 -15.33 9.52 -33.34
CA THR A 506 -16.65 8.94 -33.03
C THR A 506 -17.03 7.74 -33.91
N THR A 507 -16.15 7.25 -34.78
CA THR A 507 -16.32 5.94 -35.40
C THR A 507 -16.22 4.86 -34.33
N LEU A 508 -17.35 4.23 -34.01
CA LEU A 508 -17.41 3.01 -33.21
C LEU A 508 -16.29 2.05 -33.66
N PRO A 509 -15.41 1.56 -32.77
CA PRO A 509 -14.49 0.50 -33.14
C PRO A 509 -15.34 -0.68 -33.59
N ASN A 510 -15.24 -1.03 -34.87
CA ASN A 510 -15.85 -2.22 -35.42
C ASN A 510 -15.22 -3.41 -34.69
N THR A 511 -15.90 -3.93 -33.66
CA THR A 511 -15.47 -5.14 -32.97
C THR A 511 -15.72 -6.32 -33.87
N ASN A 512 -14.91 -6.46 -34.93
CA ASN A 512 -14.70 -7.76 -35.53
C ASN A 512 -14.06 -8.62 -34.44
N ALA A 513 -14.84 -9.55 -33.89
CA ALA A 513 -14.32 -10.54 -32.98
C ALA A 513 -13.07 -11.16 -33.61
N LEU A 514 -11.93 -11.06 -32.92
CA LEU A 514 -10.71 -11.74 -33.32
C LEU A 514 -10.99 -13.25 -33.26
N ILE A 515 -11.20 -13.86 -34.43
CA ILE A 515 -11.31 -15.30 -34.57
C ILE A 515 -9.89 -15.86 -34.58
N PHE A 516 -9.43 -16.37 -33.44
CA PHE A 516 -8.22 -17.20 -33.42
C PHE A 516 -8.55 -18.54 -34.07
N THR A 517 -7.86 -18.84 -35.17
CA THR A 517 -7.90 -20.15 -35.82
C THR A 517 -6.75 -20.98 -35.26
N THR A 518 -7.05 -22.10 -34.61
CA THR A 518 -6.05 -23.09 -34.26
C THR A 518 -5.68 -23.91 -35.50
N GLU A 519 -4.40 -24.31 -35.60
CA GLU A 519 -3.96 -25.31 -36.60
C GLU A 519 -4.78 -26.59 -36.40
N GLY A 520 -5.66 -26.89 -37.34
CA GLY A 520 -6.58 -28.04 -37.28
C GLY A 520 -8.02 -27.77 -37.74
N GLY A 521 -8.41 -26.52 -38.02
CA GLY A 521 -9.64 -26.22 -38.76
C GLY A 521 -10.98 -26.44 -38.03
N ALA A 522 -10.98 -26.83 -36.75
CA ALA A 522 -12.20 -26.97 -35.96
C ALA A 522 -12.58 -25.64 -35.27
N LYS A 523 -13.75 -25.08 -35.63
CA LYS A 523 -14.36 -23.94 -34.93
C LYS A 523 -14.95 -24.43 -33.60
N SER A 524 -14.30 -24.20 -32.47
CA SER A 524 -14.91 -24.40 -31.14
C SER A 524 -15.48 -23.09 -30.60
N TRP A 525 -16.75 -23.11 -30.21
CA TRP A 525 -17.56 -21.94 -29.88
C TRP A 525 -17.80 -21.88 -28.37
N HIS A 526 -16.95 -21.19 -27.60
CA HIS A 526 -17.27 -20.85 -26.20
C HIS A 526 -16.73 -19.48 -25.80
N GLY A 527 -17.22 -18.44 -26.47
CA GLY A 527 -17.38 -17.12 -25.86
C GLY A 527 -18.87 -16.85 -25.78
N LYS A 528 -19.45 -16.74 -24.58
CA LYS A 528 -20.79 -16.15 -24.48
C LYS A 528 -20.73 -14.80 -25.20
N PRO A 529 -21.68 -14.48 -26.10
CA PRO A 529 -21.73 -13.13 -26.65
C PRO A 529 -21.75 -12.20 -25.44
N VAL A 530 -20.83 -11.23 -25.42
CA VAL A 530 -20.98 -10.09 -24.54
C VAL A 530 -22.34 -9.52 -24.93
N ARG A 531 -23.36 -9.79 -24.11
CA ARG A 531 -24.60 -9.01 -24.17
C ARG A 531 -24.11 -7.58 -24.06
N THR A 532 -24.19 -6.85 -25.17
CA THR A 532 -24.09 -5.40 -25.20
C THR A 532 -25.16 -4.89 -24.24
N THR A 533 -24.80 -4.80 -22.97
CA THR A 533 -25.57 -4.10 -21.96
C THR A 533 -25.76 -2.70 -22.51
N ASN A 534 -27.01 -2.34 -22.84
CA ASN A 534 -27.47 -1.01 -23.25
C ASN A 534 -26.31 -0.02 -23.42
N GLN A 535 -25.70 0.02 -24.61
CA GLN A 535 -24.86 1.17 -24.95
C GLN A 535 -25.79 2.37 -24.82
N GLU A 536 -25.63 3.16 -23.75
CA GLU A 536 -26.25 4.48 -23.67
C GLU A 536 -25.85 5.18 -24.96
N LYS A 537 -26.85 5.45 -25.82
CA LYS A 537 -26.63 6.13 -27.10
C LYS A 537 -25.79 7.38 -26.83
N CYS A 538 -24.67 7.51 -27.54
CA CYS A 538 -23.88 8.74 -27.53
C CYS A 538 -24.82 9.92 -27.79
N LEU A 539 -24.64 11.06 -27.11
CA LEU A 539 -25.51 12.21 -27.33
C LEU A 539 -25.46 12.70 -28.78
N LEU A 540 -24.35 12.42 -29.48
CA LEU A 540 -24.05 12.79 -30.86
C LEU A 540 -24.06 11.58 -31.82
N ASP A 541 -24.72 10.48 -31.44
CA ASP A 541 -24.78 9.28 -32.29
C ASP A 541 -25.43 9.60 -33.64
N GLY A 542 -24.74 9.28 -34.75
CA GLY A 542 -25.16 9.62 -36.12
C GLY A 542 -24.91 11.06 -36.58
N CYS A 543 -24.16 11.86 -35.82
CA CYS A 543 -23.78 13.23 -36.19
C CYS A 543 -22.30 13.29 -36.63
N ASP A 544 -22.03 13.48 -37.92
CA ASP A 544 -20.66 13.61 -38.43
C ASP A 544 -20.22 15.08 -38.61
N ASP A 545 -21.17 16.03 -38.56
CA ASP A 545 -20.97 17.45 -38.89
C ASP A 545 -20.98 18.38 -37.67
N TRP A 546 -20.95 17.86 -36.44
CA TRP A 546 -21.07 18.70 -35.25
C TRP A 546 -19.87 19.62 -35.06
N ASP A 547 -20.12 20.85 -34.62
CA ASP A 547 -19.09 21.85 -34.32
C ASP A 547 -19.19 22.35 -32.88
N VAL A 548 -18.10 22.94 -32.38
CA VAL A 548 -17.96 23.40 -30.98
C VAL A 548 -17.67 24.89 -30.96
N SER A 549 -18.52 25.66 -30.28
CA SER A 549 -18.31 27.08 -29.97
C SER A 549 -18.25 27.29 -28.46
N ALA A 550 -17.50 28.27 -27.98
CA ALA A 550 -17.40 28.58 -26.55
C ALA A 550 -17.43 30.10 -26.29
N ASP A 551 -17.84 30.52 -25.09
CA ASP A 551 -17.85 31.93 -24.65
C ASP A 551 -16.43 32.42 -24.33
N LEU A 552 -15.58 32.38 -25.36
CA LEU A 552 -14.18 32.78 -25.35
C LEU A 552 -13.87 33.51 -26.67
N PRO A 553 -13.01 34.54 -26.67
CA PRO A 553 -12.70 35.31 -27.89
C PRO A 553 -12.20 34.45 -29.06
N GLU A 554 -11.44 33.39 -28.78
CA GLU A 554 -10.89 32.48 -29.78
C GLU A 554 -11.92 31.47 -30.33
N TRP A 555 -13.11 31.37 -29.72
CA TRP A 555 -14.14 30.34 -29.99
C TRP A 555 -15.55 30.91 -30.19
N ASP A 556 -15.68 32.23 -30.43
CA ASP A 556 -16.96 32.98 -30.47
C ASP A 556 -17.76 32.79 -31.76
N SER A 557 -17.98 31.51 -32.12
CA SER A 557 -18.74 31.07 -33.29
C SER A 557 -20.11 30.51 -32.92
N HIS A 558 -20.74 30.97 -31.82
CA HIS A 558 -22.06 30.45 -31.40
C HIS A 558 -23.09 30.50 -32.55
N PRO A 559 -23.94 29.47 -32.71
CA PRO A 559 -25.01 29.47 -33.70
C PRO A 559 -25.94 30.69 -33.53
N SER A 560 -26.46 31.21 -34.65
CA SER A 560 -27.32 32.41 -34.64
C SER A 560 -28.53 32.26 -33.69
N ILE A 561 -29.12 31.07 -33.62
CA ILE A 561 -30.24 30.77 -32.73
C ILE A 561 -29.91 30.95 -31.23
N ILE A 562 -28.64 30.80 -30.84
CA ILE A 562 -28.18 31.07 -29.47
C ILE A 562 -27.83 32.56 -29.31
N LYS A 563 -27.24 33.19 -30.33
CA LYS A 563 -26.87 34.63 -30.32
C LYS A 563 -28.08 35.55 -30.18
N GLU A 564 -29.25 35.13 -30.66
CA GLU A 564 -30.51 35.86 -30.54
C GLU A 564 -31.14 35.77 -29.13
N THR A 565 -30.68 34.83 -28.30
CA THR A 565 -31.21 34.63 -26.96
C THR A 565 -30.48 35.51 -25.93
N ARG A 566 -31.13 35.77 -24.80
CA ARG A 566 -30.52 36.52 -23.68
C ARG A 566 -29.54 35.68 -22.85
N LEU A 567 -29.47 34.38 -23.11
CA LEU A 567 -28.66 33.44 -22.35
C LEU A 567 -27.48 32.99 -23.22
N ARG A 568 -26.27 33.04 -22.66
CA ARG A 568 -25.05 32.62 -23.36
C ARG A 568 -24.44 31.42 -22.63
N PRO A 569 -24.66 30.19 -23.12
CA PRO A 569 -24.00 29.00 -22.59
C PRO A 569 -22.49 29.07 -22.82
N ASP A 570 -21.72 28.54 -21.87
CA ASP A 570 -20.26 28.59 -21.93
C ASP A 570 -19.67 27.78 -23.09
N ILE A 571 -20.25 26.62 -23.44
CA ILE A 571 -19.94 25.86 -24.65
C ILE A 571 -21.26 25.43 -25.31
N VAL A 572 -21.31 25.50 -26.64
CA VAL A 572 -22.38 24.94 -27.45
C VAL A 572 -21.79 23.98 -28.46
N ILE A 573 -22.31 22.75 -28.49
CA ILE A 573 -22.04 21.74 -29.49
C ILE A 573 -23.27 21.65 -30.39
N HIS A 574 -23.10 21.84 -31.70
CA HIS A 574 -24.22 21.94 -32.64
C HIS A 574 -23.98 21.11 -33.90
N SER A 575 -24.95 20.29 -34.28
CA SER A 575 -25.00 19.59 -35.57
C SER A 575 -26.16 20.16 -36.39
N ALA A 576 -25.83 20.73 -37.56
CA ALA A 576 -26.84 21.31 -38.44
C ALA A 576 -27.67 20.22 -39.15
N SER A 577 -27.03 19.10 -39.53
CA SER A 577 -27.67 17.99 -40.23
C SER A 577 -28.73 17.28 -39.39
N THR A 578 -28.50 17.12 -38.08
CA THR A 578 -29.40 16.40 -37.17
C THR A 578 -30.21 17.32 -36.26
N GLN A 579 -30.03 18.64 -36.38
CA GLN A 579 -30.65 19.67 -35.52
C GLN A 579 -30.44 19.37 -34.02
N GLN A 580 -29.27 18.83 -33.66
CA GLN A 580 -28.91 18.54 -32.27
C GLN A 580 -28.10 19.69 -31.68
N LEU A 581 -28.44 20.08 -30.45
CA LEU A 581 -27.79 21.18 -29.76
C LEU A 581 -27.52 20.82 -28.30
N ILE A 582 -26.25 20.75 -27.90
CA ILE A 582 -25.83 20.48 -26.51
C ILE A 582 -25.23 21.75 -25.93
N MET A 583 -25.87 22.27 -24.88
CA MET A 583 -25.39 23.42 -24.11
C MET A 583 -24.66 22.92 -22.88
N VAL A 584 -23.36 23.20 -22.77
CA VAL A 584 -22.56 22.91 -21.59
C VAL A 584 -22.32 24.20 -20.83
N GLU A 585 -22.75 24.23 -19.57
CA GLU A 585 -22.53 25.36 -18.67
C GLU A 585 -21.51 24.96 -17.62
N LEU A 586 -20.32 25.56 -17.67
CA LEU A 586 -19.26 25.31 -16.71
C LEU A 586 -19.46 26.18 -15.47
N THR A 587 -19.27 25.59 -14.30
CA THR A 587 -19.13 26.36 -13.07
C THR A 587 -17.88 25.90 -12.33
N VAL A 588 -17.15 26.86 -11.74
CA VAL A 588 -15.98 26.59 -10.90
C VAL A 588 -16.23 26.97 -9.43
N PRO A 589 -17.11 26.24 -8.70
CA PRO A 589 -17.56 26.61 -7.37
C PRO A 589 -16.56 26.16 -6.29
N TYR A 590 -16.80 26.56 -5.04
CA TYR A 590 -16.25 25.82 -3.90
C TYR A 590 -16.93 24.45 -3.86
N GLU A 591 -16.19 23.37 -3.54
CA GLU A 591 -16.70 21.99 -3.69
C GLU A 591 -17.99 21.73 -2.90
N ASN A 592 -18.20 22.42 -1.76
CA ASN A 592 -19.43 22.32 -0.96
C ASN A 592 -20.68 22.80 -1.71
N ARG A 593 -20.52 23.62 -2.76
CA ARG A 593 -21.60 24.26 -3.52
C ARG A 593 -21.78 23.65 -4.91
N MET A 594 -21.16 22.50 -5.19
CA MET A 594 -21.27 21.84 -6.50
C MET A 594 -22.72 21.46 -6.83
N GLU A 595 -23.43 20.86 -5.88
CA GLU A 595 -24.81 20.41 -6.09
C GLU A 595 -25.77 21.59 -6.29
N GLU A 596 -25.69 22.60 -5.43
CA GLU A 596 -26.48 23.82 -5.54
C GLU A 596 -26.25 24.53 -6.89
N ALA A 597 -24.99 24.63 -7.33
CA ALA A 597 -24.64 25.21 -8.62
C ALA A 597 -25.22 24.39 -9.78
N HIS A 598 -25.16 23.05 -9.71
CA HIS A 598 -25.70 22.16 -10.73
C HIS A 598 -27.20 22.37 -10.93
N ILE A 599 -27.96 22.37 -9.83
CA ILE A 599 -29.42 22.55 -9.84
C ILE A 599 -29.78 23.92 -10.40
N TYR A 600 -29.18 24.98 -9.87
CA TYR A 600 -29.45 26.36 -10.29
C TYR A 600 -29.21 26.57 -11.80
N LYS A 601 -28.09 26.05 -12.33
CA LYS A 601 -27.77 26.18 -13.76
C LYS A 601 -28.71 25.35 -14.63
N ARG A 602 -29.10 24.15 -14.19
CA ARG A 602 -30.08 23.35 -14.92
C ARG A 602 -31.42 24.06 -15.05
N GLU A 603 -31.91 24.67 -13.97
CA GLU A 603 -33.16 25.42 -13.97
C GLU A 603 -33.09 26.69 -14.84
N LYS A 604 -31.95 27.41 -14.79
CA LYS A 604 -31.72 28.63 -15.58
C LYS A 604 -31.94 28.41 -17.08
N TYR A 605 -31.49 27.28 -17.64
CA TYR A 605 -31.59 26.98 -19.08
C TYR A 605 -32.81 26.13 -19.46
N MET A 606 -33.66 25.76 -18.51
CA MET A 606 -34.81 24.90 -18.76
C MET A 606 -35.81 25.52 -19.75
N ASN A 607 -36.06 26.83 -19.65
CA ASN A 607 -36.96 27.53 -20.57
C ASN A 607 -36.38 27.62 -21.98
N LEU A 608 -35.08 27.93 -22.11
CA LEU A 608 -34.40 27.98 -23.41
C LEU A 608 -34.41 26.61 -24.10
N THR A 609 -34.25 25.52 -23.33
CA THR A 609 -34.32 24.16 -23.88
C THR A 609 -35.68 23.89 -24.52
N LYS A 610 -36.78 24.28 -23.85
CA LYS A 610 -38.14 24.13 -24.38
C LYS A 610 -38.39 25.01 -25.62
N GLU A 611 -37.86 26.23 -25.63
CA GLU A 611 -37.94 27.12 -26.79
C GLU A 611 -37.23 26.52 -28.01
N LEU A 612 -36.05 25.93 -27.81
CA LEU A 612 -35.30 25.25 -28.87
C LEU A 612 -35.98 23.96 -29.34
N GLU A 613 -36.57 23.18 -28.43
CA GLU A 613 -37.39 22.01 -28.76
C GLU A 613 -38.61 22.39 -29.61
N ASN A 614 -39.29 23.48 -29.26
CA ASN A 614 -40.40 24.03 -30.06
C ASN A 614 -39.93 24.52 -31.44
N ALA A 615 -38.68 24.99 -31.55
CA ALA A 615 -38.05 25.37 -32.81
C ALA A 615 -37.52 24.16 -33.62
N GLY A 616 -37.75 22.93 -33.17
CA GLY A 616 -37.39 21.71 -33.88
C GLY A 616 -36.00 21.13 -33.55
N TYR A 617 -35.29 21.71 -32.58
CA TYR A 617 -33.98 21.21 -32.15
C TYR A 617 -34.10 20.14 -31.07
N LYS A 618 -33.24 19.13 -31.12
CA LYS A 618 -33.02 18.23 -29.99
C LYS A 618 -32.00 18.87 -29.04
N ALA A 619 -32.50 19.69 -28.12
CA ALA A 619 -31.69 20.48 -27.20
C ALA A 619 -31.41 19.73 -25.87
N VAL A 620 -30.17 19.74 -25.40
CA VAL A 620 -29.77 19.15 -24.10
C VAL A 620 -28.89 20.12 -23.33
N VAL A 621 -29.23 20.38 -22.07
CA VAL A 621 -28.38 21.17 -21.15
C VAL A 621 -27.59 20.24 -20.25
N MET A 622 -26.30 20.47 -20.16
CA MET A 622 -25.34 19.74 -19.33
C MET A 622 -24.57 20.73 -18.44
N PRO A 623 -25.08 21.06 -17.24
CA PRO A 623 -24.30 21.79 -16.26
C PRO A 623 -23.16 20.91 -15.78
N VAL A 624 -21.94 21.47 -15.74
CA VAL A 624 -20.74 20.75 -15.32
C VAL A 624 -19.92 21.55 -14.33
N GLU A 625 -19.39 20.87 -13.31
CA GLU A 625 -18.70 21.52 -12.21
C GLU A 625 -17.26 21.04 -12.08
N VAL A 626 -16.34 22.00 -11.97
CA VAL A 626 -14.95 21.74 -11.58
C VAL A 626 -14.67 22.55 -10.32
N GLY A 627 -14.40 21.90 -9.21
CA GLY A 627 -14.19 22.55 -7.92
C GLY A 627 -12.95 23.45 -7.92
N ALA A 628 -13.04 24.55 -7.18
CA ALA A 628 -11.98 25.53 -7.04
C ALA A 628 -10.66 24.92 -6.52
N ARG A 629 -10.68 23.83 -5.75
CA ARG A 629 -9.48 23.13 -5.27
C ARG A 629 -8.98 22.07 -6.24
N GLY A 630 -9.60 21.95 -7.41
CA GLY A 630 -9.24 20.97 -8.43
C GLY A 630 -9.80 19.58 -8.14
N PHE A 631 -11.06 19.50 -7.70
CA PHE A 631 -11.86 18.28 -7.67
C PHE A 631 -12.89 18.36 -8.78
N VAL A 632 -12.94 17.37 -9.66
CA VAL A 632 -13.88 17.39 -10.79
C VAL A 632 -15.20 16.76 -10.36
N GLY A 633 -16.32 17.35 -10.76
CA GLY A 633 -17.65 16.80 -10.52
C GLY A 633 -17.92 15.53 -11.33
N SER A 634 -18.82 14.68 -10.83
CA SER A 634 -19.38 13.55 -11.59
C SER A 634 -20.03 14.01 -12.91
N SER A 635 -20.59 15.22 -12.94
CA SER A 635 -21.17 15.86 -14.12
C SER A 635 -20.20 15.96 -15.31
N VAL A 636 -18.93 16.30 -15.09
CA VAL A 636 -17.92 16.34 -16.16
C VAL A 636 -17.60 14.93 -16.65
N TYR A 637 -17.52 13.95 -15.75
CA TYR A 637 -17.33 12.55 -16.14
C TYR A 637 -18.49 12.06 -17.00
N ASP A 638 -19.73 12.39 -16.62
CA ASP A 638 -20.93 12.03 -17.36
C ASP A 638 -20.99 12.74 -18.72
N LEU A 639 -20.63 14.03 -18.79
CA LEU A 639 -20.49 14.76 -20.06
C LEU A 639 -19.50 14.07 -21.01
N LEU A 640 -18.27 13.81 -20.54
CA LEU A 640 -17.25 13.17 -21.37
C LEU A 640 -17.69 11.78 -21.84
N THR A 641 -18.37 11.02 -20.97
CA THR A 641 -18.90 9.69 -21.32
C THR A 641 -19.98 9.79 -22.40
N LYS A 642 -20.91 10.74 -22.28
CA LYS A 642 -21.97 11.00 -23.26
C LYS A 642 -21.45 11.51 -24.61
N LEU A 643 -20.26 12.10 -24.62
CA LEU A 643 -19.52 12.50 -25.82
C LEU A 643 -18.55 11.41 -26.31
N SER A 644 -18.65 10.18 -25.81
CA SER A 644 -17.78 9.04 -26.16
C SER A 644 -16.30 9.20 -25.82
N ILE A 645 -15.93 10.18 -24.98
CA ILE A 645 -14.58 10.34 -24.44
C ILE A 645 -14.44 9.40 -23.23
N CYS A 646 -13.85 8.23 -23.48
CA CYS A 646 -13.77 7.12 -22.53
C CYS A 646 -12.32 6.72 -22.19
N GLY A 647 -12.18 5.83 -21.19
CA GLY A 647 -10.89 5.21 -20.83
C GLY A 647 -9.79 6.22 -20.46
N ASN A 648 -8.58 5.98 -20.98
CA ASN A 648 -7.39 6.78 -20.68
C ASN A 648 -7.52 8.25 -21.11
N LYS A 649 -8.23 8.53 -22.21
CA LYS A 649 -8.46 9.91 -22.69
C LYS A 649 -9.27 10.70 -21.65
N ARG A 650 -10.37 10.12 -21.16
CA ARG A 650 -11.18 10.70 -20.08
C ARG A 650 -10.38 10.91 -18.80
N THR A 651 -9.59 9.92 -18.39
CA THR A 651 -8.76 10.05 -17.18
C THR A 651 -7.74 11.18 -17.31
N LYS A 652 -7.11 11.36 -18.49
CA LYS A 652 -6.20 12.49 -18.77
C LYS A 652 -6.95 13.82 -18.75
N ALA A 653 -8.12 13.91 -19.39
CA ALA A 653 -8.95 15.11 -19.41
C ALA A 653 -9.37 15.56 -18.00
N LEU A 654 -9.91 14.64 -17.19
CA LEU A 654 -10.32 14.92 -15.80
C LEU A 654 -9.13 15.39 -14.95
N LYS A 655 -7.95 14.79 -15.12
CA LYS A 655 -6.73 15.24 -14.44
C LYS A 655 -6.35 16.65 -14.87
N LEU A 656 -6.29 16.92 -16.17
CA LEU A 656 -5.90 18.23 -16.70
C LEU A 656 -6.82 19.34 -16.16
N LEU A 657 -8.15 19.16 -16.25
CA LEU A 657 -9.13 20.12 -15.74
C LEU A 657 -8.95 20.36 -14.23
N ALA A 658 -8.72 19.29 -13.45
CA ALA A 658 -8.42 19.38 -12.03
C ALA A 658 -7.15 20.19 -11.74
N GLU A 659 -6.08 19.96 -12.51
CA GLU A 659 -4.80 20.64 -12.33
C GLU A 659 -4.88 22.13 -12.67
N ILE A 660 -5.63 22.49 -13.72
CA ILE A 660 -5.80 23.88 -14.16
C ILE A 660 -6.60 24.68 -13.14
N ALA A 661 -7.71 24.10 -12.63
CA ALA A 661 -8.48 24.72 -11.57
C ALA A 661 -7.65 24.91 -10.29
N GLU A 662 -6.90 23.88 -9.87
CA GLU A 662 -6.01 23.93 -8.70
C GLU A 662 -4.90 25.00 -8.86
N ASN A 663 -4.18 24.99 -9.98
CA ASN A 663 -3.09 25.93 -10.25
C ASN A 663 -3.57 27.38 -10.33
N SER A 664 -4.72 27.60 -10.98
CA SER A 664 -5.34 28.92 -11.06
C SER A 664 -5.78 29.41 -9.67
N SER A 665 -6.34 28.54 -8.84
CA SER A 665 -6.67 28.87 -7.45
C SER A 665 -5.45 29.15 -6.58
N ARG A 666 -4.33 28.45 -6.81
CA ARG A 666 -3.05 28.74 -6.14
C ARG A 666 -2.55 30.14 -6.51
N TRP A 667 -2.69 30.52 -7.79
CA TRP A 667 -2.35 31.86 -8.26
C TRP A 667 -3.24 32.93 -7.58
N ILE A 668 -4.56 32.73 -7.54
CA ILE A 668 -5.51 33.63 -6.86
C ILE A 668 -5.14 33.76 -5.37
N TRP A 669 -4.84 32.63 -4.71
CA TRP A 669 -4.46 32.59 -3.31
C TRP A 669 -3.17 33.38 -3.03
N SER A 670 -2.17 33.26 -3.90
CA SER A 670 -0.89 33.97 -3.75
C SER A 670 -1.07 35.49 -3.78
N ARG A 671 -2.04 35.98 -4.55
CA ARG A 671 -2.35 37.42 -4.72
C ARG A 671 -3.54 37.90 -3.89
N ARG A 672 -4.03 37.11 -2.94
CA ARG A 672 -5.30 37.37 -2.23
C ARG A 672 -5.39 38.72 -1.50
N ASN A 673 -4.25 39.35 -1.20
CA ASN A 673 -4.17 40.64 -0.51
C ASN A 673 -3.79 41.81 -1.44
N GLU A 674 -3.49 41.56 -2.72
CA GLU A 674 -3.14 42.59 -3.68
C GLU A 674 -4.39 43.37 -4.09
N ARG A 675 -4.41 44.69 -3.90
CA ARG A 675 -5.58 45.53 -4.24
C ARG A 675 -5.77 45.71 -5.74
N PHE A 676 -4.69 45.67 -6.51
CA PHE A 676 -4.71 45.81 -7.97
C PHE A 676 -4.01 44.61 -8.58
N LEU A 677 -4.55 44.09 -9.68
CA LEU A 677 -3.87 43.13 -10.53
C LEU A 677 -3.35 43.91 -11.74
N HIS A 678 -2.04 43.87 -11.98
CA HIS A 678 -1.50 44.32 -13.26
C HIS A 678 -2.12 43.43 -14.35
N LYS A 679 -2.86 44.07 -15.27
CA LYS A 679 -3.42 43.43 -16.46
C LYS A 679 -2.28 43.29 -17.47
N ASP A 680 -1.47 42.26 -17.30
CA ASP A 680 -0.58 41.75 -18.36
C ASP A 680 -1.11 40.40 -18.83
#